data_AF-A0A178E4M9-F1
#
_entry.id   AF-A0A178E4M9-F1
#
_cell.length_a   1.000
_cell.length_b   1.000
_cell.length_c   1.000
_cell.angle_alpha   90.00
_cell.angle_beta   90.00
_cell.angle_gamma   90.00
#
_symmetry.space_group_name_H-M   'P 1'
#
loop_
_entity.id
_entity.type
_entity.pdbx_description
1 polymer ?
#
loop_
_entity_poly.entity_id
_entity_poly.type
_entity_poly.pdbx_seq_one_letter_code
_entity_poly.pdbx_strand_id
1 'polypeptide(L)'
;MLGRGLLRASSWHQPSVCLFCAARSQIQPPQFRAFSATPELRKRPTRRKPSRPAKDDAKANKKTSAKAAVKSKSKKKNREQAPKSIKDALLGGKKTAKQKAREEREKLAISTLYPDDFTFEPIEVDIPPVPMLSYGLDRVLFNPGVYRLQDPRSRVYNFDPYLEKIMPVHEFNFDALSEYKTSSKDPELLALTKRLGTKFTGSTSSMSGVLQHFHYLLSNFRKLNHRMLSREYPDPSGRFSKITLGPSAIFLRQKDGVYAIDADKTFDSPNIMSWLGHSLEKLLTTERSEFERYRRSSPEQAPAEGDSSRCYHYSRQGNLLMRSQLDAYDPRLPGTGIFDLKTRAVVSIRMNHKKYEQGSGYQLRKAQGEWESFEREFYDMTRATLLKYSLQVRMGRMDGIYLAFHNIERIFGFQYLCLPDMDLVLHGQSDTLLGDQEFKLSIGLLDELLSRATDQFPNSTLRMHFEAREGKAPFMYIFAEPVTEEQADEIQSAGNAAQQDFARNVVGLGKDDKDDSERQAAWQDIQDQVDEQVDEDNEGSSQSNAIAAQQEEAAVDTENEAQREESVEDIEDGAQQEEVLAETSKQDDLTDETAASEPAIPRGPLMGWTLTVRSKVNGGYVDRPERLEQSDEWKVEYHIQEIRDKSRCWKLYEALRERRRNLLGLDEEEVDKGLRNYRDIIQRYSKRGRKWRRKQDELDRGKDVQVYRPLGPGSEALDPIPKVEQKDI
;
A
#
# COMPACT_ATOMS: atom_id res chain seq x y z
N MET A 1 -38.00 25.16 -49.25
CA MET A 1 -38.15 23.89 -49.99
C MET A 1 -38.05 22.71 -49.02
N LEU A 2 -38.34 21.50 -49.50
CA LEU A 2 -38.20 20.17 -48.85
C LEU A 2 -37.05 20.07 -47.81
N GLY A 3 -37.16 19.36 -46.68
CA GLY A 3 -38.28 18.56 -46.15
C GLY A 3 -37.84 17.19 -45.62
N ARG A 4 -37.69 17.04 -44.29
CA ARG A 4 -37.50 15.80 -43.49
C ARG A 4 -37.66 16.18 -42.00
N GLY A 5 -38.09 15.32 -41.07
CA GLY A 5 -38.53 13.93 -41.21
C GLY A 5 -38.28 13.15 -39.92
N LEU A 6 -39.17 13.26 -38.92
CA LEU A 6 -39.07 12.55 -37.63
C LEU A 6 -39.16 11.03 -37.79
N LEU A 7 -38.34 10.29 -37.04
CA LEU A 7 -38.56 8.87 -36.76
C LEU A 7 -38.32 8.58 -35.26
N ARG A 8 -39.32 7.96 -34.63
CA ARG A 8 -39.16 7.22 -33.37
C ARG A 8 -38.63 5.82 -33.69
N ALA A 9 -37.87 5.23 -32.78
CA ALA A 9 -37.59 3.80 -32.77
C ALA A 9 -37.85 3.24 -31.36
N SER A 10 -38.79 2.29 -31.27
CA SER A 10 -39.12 1.58 -30.03
C SER A 10 -39.80 0.26 -30.36
N SER A 11 -39.17 -0.87 -30.03
CA SER A 11 -39.87 -2.14 -29.78
C SER A 11 -38.96 -3.12 -29.04
N TRP A 12 -39.48 -3.68 -27.95
CA TRP A 12 -38.99 -4.93 -27.38
C TRP A 12 -39.70 -6.08 -28.11
N HIS A 13 -39.07 -7.25 -28.22
CA HIS A 13 -39.76 -8.53 -28.44
C HIS A 13 -39.09 -9.63 -27.61
N GLN A 14 -39.86 -10.29 -26.76
CA GLN A 14 -39.59 -11.66 -26.29
C GLN A 14 -40.28 -12.66 -27.24
N PRO A 15 -39.97 -13.94 -27.08
CA PRO A 15 -41.03 -14.94 -26.99
C PRO A 15 -40.95 -15.74 -25.69
N SER A 16 -42.09 -16.29 -25.26
CA SER A 16 -42.24 -17.24 -24.16
C SER A 16 -43.10 -18.42 -24.62
N VAL A 17 -43.09 -19.55 -23.89
CA VAL A 17 -44.29 -20.37 -23.57
C VAL A 17 -43.94 -21.62 -22.74
N CYS A 18 -44.64 -21.75 -21.61
CA CYS A 18 -45.02 -22.93 -20.80
C CYS A 18 -43.98 -23.92 -20.19
N LEU A 19 -44.39 -24.39 -19.00
CA LEU A 19 -43.84 -25.50 -18.22
C LEU A 19 -44.59 -26.80 -18.55
N PHE A 20 -43.92 -27.96 -18.45
CA PHE A 20 -44.23 -29.07 -17.52
C PHE A 20 -43.67 -30.41 -18.00
N CYS A 21 -42.62 -30.91 -17.33
CA CYS A 21 -42.37 -32.35 -17.07
C CYS A 21 -41.17 -32.48 -16.12
N ALA A 22 -41.21 -33.43 -15.18
CA ALA A 22 -40.13 -33.68 -14.23
C ALA A 22 -39.72 -35.15 -14.24
N ALA A 23 -38.44 -35.43 -14.50
CA ALA A 23 -37.81 -36.73 -14.23
C ALA A 23 -36.28 -36.62 -14.18
N ARG A 24 -35.66 -37.51 -13.40
CA ARG A 24 -34.21 -37.63 -13.17
C ARG A 24 -33.41 -37.87 -14.47
N SER A 25 -32.28 -37.21 -14.62
CA SER A 25 -31.08 -37.80 -15.24
C SER A 25 -29.81 -37.13 -14.70
N GLN A 26 -28.73 -37.90 -14.53
CA GLN A 26 -27.39 -37.38 -14.21
C GLN A 26 -26.66 -37.12 -15.52
N ILE A 27 -26.02 -35.95 -15.67
CA ILE A 27 -25.16 -35.62 -16.81
C ILE A 27 -23.88 -34.96 -16.28
N GLN A 28 -22.73 -35.34 -16.85
CA GLN A 28 -21.39 -34.88 -16.43
C GLN A 28 -21.05 -33.49 -17.00
N PRO A 29 -20.15 -32.73 -16.36
CA PRO A 29 -19.64 -31.47 -16.90
C PRO A 29 -18.78 -31.69 -18.16
N PRO A 30 -18.76 -30.74 -19.11
CA PRO A 30 -18.06 -30.87 -20.38
C PRO A 30 -16.53 -30.72 -20.23
N GLN A 31 -15.76 -31.63 -20.83
CA GLN A 31 -14.31 -31.55 -20.89
C GLN A 31 -13.84 -30.59 -22.00
N PHE A 32 -13.18 -29.49 -21.63
CA PHE A 32 -12.44 -28.68 -22.61
C PHE A 32 -11.13 -29.38 -22.99
N ARG A 33 -10.91 -29.58 -24.29
CA ARG A 33 -9.66 -30.15 -24.82
C ARG A 33 -8.70 -29.05 -25.26
N ALA A 34 -7.45 -29.14 -24.79
CA ALA A 34 -6.33 -28.37 -25.35
C ALA A 34 -5.96 -28.88 -26.75
N PHE A 35 -5.49 -27.99 -27.62
CA PHE A 35 -4.95 -28.33 -28.95
C PHE A 35 -3.41 -28.29 -28.94
N SER A 36 -2.79 -29.43 -29.28
CA SER A 36 -1.34 -29.59 -29.42
C SER A 36 -0.85 -29.36 -30.86
N ALA A 37 0.45 -29.08 -31.03
CA ALA A 37 1.03 -28.57 -32.28
C ALA A 37 1.78 -29.62 -33.17
N THR A 38 2.42 -29.12 -34.24
CA THR A 38 3.36 -29.78 -35.21
C THR A 38 2.73 -30.58 -36.36
N PRO A 39 3.42 -30.83 -37.51
CA PRO A 39 4.78 -30.40 -37.95
C PRO A 39 4.88 -29.71 -39.35
N GLU A 40 6.09 -29.35 -39.81
CA GLU A 40 6.41 -28.73 -41.13
C GLU A 40 6.41 -29.68 -42.35
N LEU A 41 6.43 -29.14 -43.61
CA LEU A 41 7.56 -29.33 -44.58
C LEU A 41 7.45 -28.56 -45.95
N ARG A 42 8.53 -27.81 -46.31
CA ARG A 42 9.10 -27.49 -47.68
C ARG A 42 8.42 -26.54 -48.72
N LYS A 43 9.06 -25.36 -48.92
CA LYS A 43 9.89 -24.86 -50.09
C LYS A 43 9.41 -25.16 -51.55
N ARG A 44 9.54 -24.33 -52.62
CA ARG A 44 10.21 -23.03 -52.99
C ARG A 44 9.62 -22.54 -54.38
N PRO A 45 10.04 -21.47 -55.14
CA PRO A 45 11.37 -20.82 -55.32
C PRO A 45 11.38 -19.26 -55.39
N THR A 46 12.34 -18.62 -56.11
CA THR A 46 12.83 -17.22 -55.86
C THR A 46 13.36 -16.44 -57.09
N ARG A 47 13.41 -15.09 -57.03
CA ARG A 47 14.21 -14.17 -57.90
C ARG A 47 14.76 -13.04 -56.97
N ARG A 48 16.05 -12.91 -56.62
CA ARG A 48 17.29 -12.47 -57.35
C ARG A 48 17.21 -11.00 -57.82
N LYS A 49 18.22 -10.12 -57.67
CA LYS A 49 19.69 -10.19 -57.30
C LYS A 49 20.21 -8.73 -57.05
N PRO A 50 21.52 -8.41 -56.80
CA PRO A 50 22.71 -9.14 -56.30
C PRO A 50 23.29 -8.53 -54.99
N SER A 51 24.40 -8.91 -54.31
CA SER A 51 25.40 -10.01 -54.32
C SER A 51 26.75 -9.91 -55.09
N ARG A 52 27.86 -9.38 -54.49
CA ARG A 52 29.29 -9.70 -54.79
C ARG A 52 30.30 -9.06 -53.78
N PRO A 53 31.58 -9.53 -53.67
CA PRO A 53 32.13 -10.88 -53.93
C PRO A 53 33.03 -11.48 -52.83
N ALA A 54 33.08 -12.80 -52.75
CA ALA A 54 34.26 -13.58 -52.35
C ALA A 54 34.37 -14.80 -53.30
N LYS A 55 35.55 -15.42 -53.44
CA LYS A 55 35.77 -16.54 -54.37
C LYS A 55 35.82 -17.90 -53.67
N ASP A 56 35.35 -18.92 -54.38
CA ASP A 56 35.51 -20.34 -54.06
C ASP A 56 36.95 -20.83 -54.23
N ASP A 57 37.31 -21.91 -53.51
CA ASP A 57 37.71 -23.22 -54.08
C ASP A 57 38.27 -24.15 -52.97
N ALA A 58 38.23 -25.50 -53.04
CA ALA A 58 37.26 -26.42 -53.65
C ALA A 58 37.59 -27.88 -53.23
N LYS A 59 36.54 -28.72 -53.03
CA LYS A 59 36.57 -30.21 -53.06
C LYS A 59 37.38 -30.93 -51.94
N ALA A 60 37.20 -32.23 -51.66
CA ALA A 60 36.01 -33.11 -51.68
C ALA A 60 36.35 -34.49 -51.06
N ASN A 61 35.36 -35.19 -50.47
CA ASN A 61 35.37 -36.63 -50.12
C ASN A 61 36.43 -37.09 -49.07
N LYS A 62 36.23 -38.13 -48.24
CA LYS A 62 35.38 -39.33 -48.38
C LYS A 62 35.15 -40.03 -47.02
N LYS A 63 33.93 -40.55 -46.81
CA LYS A 63 33.54 -41.83 -46.16
C LYS A 63 34.19 -42.37 -44.84
N THR A 64 33.29 -42.56 -43.86
CA THR A 64 32.99 -43.79 -43.05
C THR A 64 33.88 -44.31 -41.91
N SER A 65 33.16 -44.86 -40.90
CA SER A 65 33.56 -45.83 -39.84
C SER A 65 34.59 -45.41 -38.78
N ALA A 66 34.66 -46.00 -37.57
CA ALA A 66 33.71 -46.54 -36.57
C ALA A 66 34.46 -47.48 -35.58
N LYS A 67 33.96 -47.56 -34.32
CA LYS A 67 34.27 -48.56 -33.26
C LYS A 67 35.61 -48.52 -32.48
N ALA A 68 35.47 -48.95 -31.20
CA ALA A 68 36.41 -49.73 -30.36
C ALA A 68 37.67 -49.09 -29.73
N ALA A 69 37.46 -48.43 -28.58
CA ALA A 69 37.96 -48.76 -27.23
C ALA A 69 39.25 -49.62 -26.96
N VAL A 70 39.82 -49.36 -25.76
CA VAL A 70 40.65 -50.20 -24.85
C VAL A 70 42.14 -49.82 -24.66
N LYS A 71 42.41 -49.29 -23.45
CA LYS A 71 43.61 -49.34 -22.56
C LYS A 71 44.97 -49.83 -23.13
N SER A 72 46.06 -49.08 -22.87
CA SER A 72 46.93 -49.37 -21.68
C SER A 72 48.18 -48.47 -21.47
N LYS A 73 48.52 -48.29 -20.18
CA LYS A 73 49.81 -48.01 -19.49
C LYS A 73 51.02 -47.32 -20.19
N SER A 74 51.31 -46.10 -19.69
CA SER A 74 52.60 -45.60 -19.15
C SER A 74 53.89 -45.49 -20.00
N LYS A 75 54.45 -44.26 -20.05
CA LYS A 75 55.79 -43.92 -19.48
C LYS A 75 56.02 -42.40 -19.40
N LYS A 76 56.79 -41.94 -18.40
CA LYS A 76 57.33 -40.55 -18.32
C LYS A 76 58.47 -40.36 -19.33
N LYS A 77 58.54 -39.21 -19.99
CA LYS A 77 59.81 -38.55 -20.35
C LYS A 77 59.60 -37.04 -20.61
N ASN A 78 60.64 -36.25 -20.39
CA ASN A 78 60.60 -34.79 -20.56
C ASN A 78 60.58 -34.39 -22.05
N ARG A 79 59.88 -33.30 -22.34
CA ARG A 79 60.17 -32.28 -23.37
C ARG A 79 59.66 -30.96 -22.78
N GLU A 80 60.51 -29.98 -22.51
CA GLU A 80 61.13 -29.06 -23.48
C GLU A 80 60.08 -28.19 -24.20
N GLN A 81 60.28 -26.87 -24.12
CA GLN A 81 59.30 -25.88 -24.52
C GLN A 81 59.26 -25.75 -26.05
N ALA A 82 58.09 -25.94 -26.65
CA ALA A 82 57.85 -25.46 -28.00
C ALA A 82 57.79 -23.91 -27.99
N PRO A 83 58.31 -23.22 -29.01
CA PRO A 83 58.34 -21.76 -29.03
C PRO A 83 56.93 -21.18 -29.14
N LYS A 84 56.68 -20.09 -28.39
CA LYS A 84 55.45 -19.28 -28.53
C LYS A 84 55.37 -18.72 -29.94
N SER A 85 54.15 -18.59 -30.49
CA SER A 85 54.01 -17.95 -31.80
C SER A 85 54.32 -16.45 -31.68
N ILE A 86 54.95 -15.89 -32.71
CA ILE A 86 55.25 -14.44 -32.77
C ILE A 86 53.96 -13.59 -32.66
N LYS A 87 52.81 -14.17 -33.03
CA LYS A 87 51.49 -13.55 -32.94
C LYS A 87 51.05 -13.28 -31.49
N ASP A 88 51.43 -14.17 -30.56
CA ASP A 88 51.09 -14.06 -29.13
C ASP A 88 52.00 -13.09 -28.36
N ALA A 89 53.14 -12.71 -28.95
CA ALA A 89 54.07 -11.72 -28.38
C ALA A 89 53.71 -10.28 -28.79
N LEU A 90 53.13 -10.09 -29.99
CA LEU A 90 52.73 -8.78 -30.51
C LEU A 90 51.31 -8.37 -30.10
N LEU A 91 50.38 -9.30 -29.97
CA LEU A 91 49.03 -9.04 -29.44
C LEU A 91 49.04 -9.06 -27.92
N GLY A 92 49.63 -8.01 -27.32
CA GLY A 92 49.78 -7.85 -25.88
C GLY A 92 48.45 -7.83 -25.13
N GLY A 93 48.00 -9.00 -24.69
CA GLY A 93 46.73 -9.24 -23.98
C GLY A 93 46.66 -8.62 -22.59
N LYS A 94 46.62 -7.29 -22.50
CA LYS A 94 46.24 -6.56 -21.28
C LYS A 94 44.79 -6.87 -20.94
N LYS A 95 44.54 -7.88 -20.09
CA LYS A 95 43.28 -8.00 -19.33
C LYS A 95 42.98 -6.62 -18.74
N THR A 96 41.79 -6.08 -18.98
CA THR A 96 41.45 -4.75 -18.47
C THR A 96 41.39 -4.76 -16.95
N ALA A 97 41.59 -3.60 -16.30
CA ALA A 97 41.49 -3.50 -14.84
C ALA A 97 40.12 -4.03 -14.33
N LYS A 98 39.04 -3.77 -15.08
CA LYS A 98 37.68 -4.29 -14.85
C LYS A 98 37.58 -5.84 -14.89
N GLN A 99 38.52 -6.53 -15.54
CA GLN A 99 38.59 -7.98 -15.60
C GLN A 99 39.37 -8.55 -14.41
N LYS A 100 40.52 -7.95 -14.05
CA LYS A 100 41.26 -8.31 -12.82
C LYS A 100 40.43 -8.05 -11.56
N ALA A 101 39.84 -6.86 -11.44
CA ALA A 101 38.93 -6.48 -10.34
C ALA A 101 37.55 -7.19 -10.38
N ARG A 102 37.41 -8.24 -11.20
CA ARG A 102 36.33 -9.23 -11.17
C ARG A 102 36.84 -10.63 -10.76
N GLU A 103 38.10 -10.94 -11.03
CA GLU A 103 38.79 -12.16 -10.58
C GLU A 103 39.27 -12.04 -9.12
N GLU A 104 39.49 -10.81 -8.62
CA GLU A 104 39.98 -10.50 -7.26
C GLU A 104 38.86 -10.10 -6.27
N ARG A 105 37.57 -10.25 -6.62
CA ARG A 105 36.46 -9.95 -5.69
C ARG A 105 36.27 -11.06 -4.65
N GLU A 106 36.08 -10.65 -3.40
CA GLU A 106 35.70 -11.57 -2.32
C GLU A 106 34.40 -12.32 -2.67
N LYS A 107 34.29 -13.57 -2.20
CA LYS A 107 33.05 -14.34 -2.36
C LYS A 107 31.98 -13.76 -1.46
N LEU A 108 30.94 -13.19 -2.05
CA LEU A 108 29.78 -12.69 -1.30
C LEU A 108 29.11 -13.83 -0.53
N ALA A 109 28.79 -13.59 0.75
CA ALA A 109 27.97 -14.49 1.55
C ALA A 109 26.50 -14.36 1.12
N ILE A 110 26.09 -15.24 0.21
CA ILE A 110 24.71 -15.31 -0.29
C ILE A 110 23.96 -16.37 0.50
N SER A 111 22.87 -15.98 1.14
CA SER A 111 21.91 -16.87 1.80
C SER A 111 20.74 -17.15 0.86
N THR A 112 19.88 -18.12 1.21
CA THR A 112 18.67 -18.45 0.43
C THR A 112 17.52 -18.70 1.38
N LEU A 113 16.34 -18.18 1.03
CA LEU A 113 15.07 -18.40 1.73
C LEU A 113 14.06 -19.03 0.76
N TYR A 114 13.27 -19.97 1.26
CA TYR A 114 12.07 -20.50 0.61
C TYR A 114 10.85 -20.01 1.39
N PRO A 115 9.73 -19.64 0.74
CA PRO A 115 8.49 -19.29 1.43
C PRO A 115 7.95 -20.42 2.34
N ASP A 116 8.27 -21.67 1.99
CA ASP A 116 7.91 -22.87 2.74
C ASP A 116 8.76 -23.10 4.01
N ASP A 117 9.91 -22.41 4.15
CA ASP A 117 10.67 -22.39 5.41
C ASP A 117 9.89 -21.65 6.53
N PHE A 118 8.89 -20.84 6.16
CA PHE A 118 8.14 -19.97 7.05
C PHE A 118 6.72 -20.46 7.28
N THR A 119 6.42 -20.84 8.52
CA THR A 119 5.04 -21.05 8.99
C THR A 119 4.56 -19.80 9.70
N PHE A 120 3.41 -19.27 9.28
CA PHE A 120 2.73 -18.14 9.91
C PHE A 120 1.57 -18.71 10.72
N GLU A 121 1.71 -18.73 12.04
CA GLU A 121 0.88 -19.51 12.95
C GLU A 121 -0.09 -18.61 13.74
N PRO A 122 -1.37 -18.98 13.88
CA PRO A 122 -2.24 -18.33 14.85
C PRO A 122 -1.80 -18.70 16.28
N ILE A 123 -1.89 -17.75 17.21
CA ILE A 123 -1.76 -18.03 18.63
C ILE A 123 -3.17 -18.05 19.24
N GLU A 124 -3.58 -19.20 19.76
CA GLU A 124 -4.86 -19.36 20.45
C GLU A 124 -4.85 -18.62 21.79
N VAL A 125 -5.81 -17.70 21.94
CA VAL A 125 -6.16 -16.98 23.17
C VAL A 125 -7.68 -16.94 23.26
N ASP A 126 -8.23 -16.68 24.46
CA ASP A 126 -9.64 -16.35 24.60
C ASP A 126 -9.87 -14.90 24.12
N ILE A 127 -10.92 -14.64 23.34
CA ILE A 127 -11.19 -13.35 22.70
C ILE A 127 -12.66 -12.98 22.97
N PRO A 128 -12.96 -11.75 23.42
CA PRO A 128 -14.34 -11.30 23.56
C PRO A 128 -15.09 -11.29 22.21
N PRO A 129 -16.44 -11.22 22.21
CA PRO A 129 -17.21 -11.21 20.96
C PRO A 129 -16.89 -10.00 20.08
N VAL A 130 -16.25 -10.26 18.93
CA VAL A 130 -16.02 -9.26 17.88
C VAL A 130 -17.38 -8.75 17.36
N PRO A 131 -17.60 -7.43 17.23
CA PRO A 131 -18.89 -6.90 16.82
C PRO A 131 -19.20 -7.20 15.35
N MET A 132 -20.48 -7.05 14.98
CA MET A 132 -20.96 -7.19 13.60
C MET A 132 -21.37 -5.83 13.03
N LEU A 133 -21.47 -5.73 11.70
CA LEU A 133 -21.97 -4.53 11.03
C LEU A 133 -23.46 -4.28 11.35
N SER A 134 -23.75 -3.05 11.75
CA SER A 134 -25.10 -2.54 12.05
C SER A 134 -25.82 -2.02 10.80
N TYR A 135 -27.03 -1.46 10.93
CA TYR A 135 -27.83 -0.78 9.88
C TYR A 135 -28.07 -1.54 8.56
N GLY A 136 -27.87 -2.87 8.51
CA GLY A 136 -27.95 -3.68 7.28
C GLY A 136 -26.78 -3.45 6.31
N LEU A 137 -25.64 -2.99 6.83
CA LEU A 137 -24.41 -2.73 6.08
C LEU A 137 -23.70 -4.02 5.65
N ASP A 138 -24.03 -5.15 6.27
CA ASP A 138 -23.56 -6.50 5.91
C ASP A 138 -23.73 -6.84 4.42
N ARG A 139 -24.78 -6.30 3.77
CA ARG A 139 -25.03 -6.48 2.33
C ARG A 139 -23.84 -6.11 1.44
N VAL A 140 -23.01 -5.16 1.87
CA VAL A 140 -21.84 -4.67 1.12
C VAL A 140 -20.74 -5.74 1.04
N LEU A 141 -20.64 -6.62 2.04
CA LEU A 141 -19.63 -7.70 2.10
C LEU A 141 -19.77 -8.70 0.92
N PHE A 142 -21.02 -8.99 0.53
CA PHE A 142 -21.35 -10.09 -0.39
C PHE A 142 -21.53 -9.66 -1.85
N ASN A 143 -21.24 -8.41 -2.20
CA ASN A 143 -21.50 -7.87 -3.54
C ASN A 143 -20.38 -6.91 -3.99
N PRO A 144 -19.75 -7.13 -5.16
CA PRO A 144 -18.62 -6.31 -5.60
C PRO A 144 -19.04 -4.89 -6.01
N GLY A 145 -18.21 -3.91 -5.65
CA GLY A 145 -18.35 -2.52 -6.06
C GLY A 145 -18.92 -1.58 -4.98
N VAL A 146 -19.36 -0.40 -5.40
CA VAL A 146 -19.69 0.71 -4.48
C VAL A 146 -21.18 0.79 -4.17
N TYR A 147 -21.50 0.62 -2.90
CA TYR A 147 -22.82 0.76 -2.30
C TYR A 147 -23.08 2.18 -1.81
N ARG A 148 -23.63 3.03 -2.69
CA ARG A 148 -24.07 4.39 -2.31
C ARG A 148 -25.06 4.35 -1.15
N LEU A 149 -24.96 5.30 -0.23
CA LEU A 149 -25.93 5.45 0.85
C LEU A 149 -27.34 5.82 0.33
N GLN A 150 -27.41 6.66 -0.71
CA GLN A 150 -28.65 7.03 -1.41
C GLN A 150 -28.49 6.95 -2.93
N ASP A 151 -29.52 6.47 -3.65
CA ASP A 151 -29.58 6.64 -5.12
C ASP A 151 -29.91 8.11 -5.46
N PRO A 152 -29.01 8.87 -6.11
CA PRO A 152 -29.24 10.28 -6.41
C PRO A 152 -30.42 10.52 -7.37
N ARG A 153 -30.84 9.50 -8.13
CA ARG A 153 -31.93 9.55 -9.11
C ARG A 153 -33.30 9.33 -8.46
N SER A 154 -33.46 8.31 -7.61
CA SER A 154 -34.76 8.01 -6.96
C SER A 154 -34.92 8.59 -5.56
N ARG A 155 -33.84 9.01 -4.89
CA ARG A 155 -33.77 9.43 -3.47
C ARG A 155 -34.10 8.34 -2.45
N VAL A 156 -34.23 7.10 -2.88
CA VAL A 156 -34.29 5.95 -1.99
C VAL A 156 -32.90 5.69 -1.39
N TYR A 157 -32.83 5.55 -0.07
CA TYR A 157 -31.64 5.16 0.67
C TYR A 157 -31.44 3.63 0.60
N ASN A 158 -30.21 3.15 0.49
CA ASN A 158 -29.92 1.71 0.48
C ASN A 158 -29.76 1.11 1.88
N PHE A 159 -29.45 1.96 2.87
CA PHE A 159 -29.24 1.67 4.29
C PHE A 159 -29.99 2.72 5.15
N ASP A 160 -29.77 2.74 6.46
CA ASP A 160 -30.42 3.74 7.33
C ASP A 160 -30.00 5.19 6.97
N PRO A 161 -30.94 6.12 6.73
CA PRO A 161 -30.66 7.55 6.52
C PRO A 161 -29.88 8.23 7.66
N TYR A 162 -29.92 7.67 8.87
CA TYR A 162 -29.14 8.15 10.02
C TYR A 162 -27.64 8.30 9.70
N LEU A 163 -27.09 7.35 8.93
CA LEU A 163 -25.69 7.33 8.51
C LEU A 163 -25.30 8.52 7.60
N GLU A 164 -26.25 9.31 7.08
CA GLU A 164 -25.94 10.36 6.11
C GLU A 164 -25.27 11.58 6.74
N LYS A 165 -25.51 11.87 8.03
CA LYS A 165 -24.81 12.95 8.77
C LYS A 165 -23.81 12.35 9.74
N ILE A 166 -22.56 12.76 9.67
CA ILE A 166 -21.52 12.34 10.61
C ILE A 166 -21.62 13.19 11.88
N MET A 167 -21.51 12.56 13.06
CA MET A 167 -21.43 13.29 14.33
C MET A 167 -20.13 14.12 14.36
N PRO A 168 -20.16 15.44 14.60
CA PRO A 168 -18.95 16.23 14.72
C PRO A 168 -18.07 15.75 15.87
N VAL A 169 -16.74 15.78 15.70
CA VAL A 169 -15.78 15.32 16.73
C VAL A 169 -15.93 16.03 18.09
N HIS A 170 -16.42 17.28 18.10
CA HIS A 170 -16.68 18.02 19.34
C HIS A 170 -18.04 17.69 20.00
N GLU A 171 -18.92 16.96 19.32
CA GLU A 171 -20.12 16.37 19.91
C GLU A 171 -19.86 14.94 20.44
N PHE A 172 -18.86 14.23 19.92
CA PHE A 172 -18.50 12.88 20.35
C PHE A 172 -17.66 12.86 21.63
N ASN A 173 -17.92 11.88 22.50
CA ASN A 173 -17.26 11.65 23.78
C ASN A 173 -16.17 10.58 23.64
N PHE A 174 -14.97 10.98 23.24
CA PHE A 174 -13.83 10.08 23.08
C PHE A 174 -13.34 9.48 24.41
N ASP A 175 -13.58 10.19 25.51
CA ASP A 175 -13.27 9.80 26.90
C ASP A 175 -14.01 8.51 27.34
N ALA A 176 -14.93 7.98 26.54
CA ALA A 176 -15.65 6.72 26.77
C ALA A 176 -15.19 5.54 25.89
N LEU A 177 -14.21 5.75 24.99
CA LEU A 177 -13.56 4.67 24.25
C LEU A 177 -12.46 4.04 25.10
N SER A 178 -12.18 2.75 24.89
CA SER A 178 -11.10 2.08 25.65
C SER A 178 -9.73 2.67 25.32
N GLU A 179 -8.81 2.56 26.27
CA GLU A 179 -7.38 2.74 26.02
C GLU A 179 -6.90 1.77 24.92
N TYR A 180 -5.96 2.20 24.09
CA TYR A 180 -5.20 1.33 23.19
C TYR A 180 -3.72 1.50 23.52
N LYS A 181 -2.99 0.39 23.43
CA LYS A 181 -1.68 0.22 24.04
C LYS A 181 -0.64 0.00 22.95
N THR A 182 0.28 0.95 22.78
CA THR A 182 1.46 0.81 21.91
C THR A 182 2.23 -0.47 22.23
N SER A 183 2.92 -1.08 21.26
CA SER A 183 3.54 -2.41 21.44
C SER A 183 4.52 -2.51 22.62
N SER A 184 5.24 -1.43 22.95
CA SER A 184 6.11 -1.38 24.15
C SER A 184 5.41 -1.03 25.46
N LYS A 185 4.14 -0.62 25.42
CA LYS A 185 3.25 -0.34 26.57
C LYS A 185 2.35 -1.52 26.94
N ASP A 186 2.01 -2.40 26.00
CA ASP A 186 1.09 -3.54 26.21
C ASP A 186 1.71 -4.65 27.10
N PRO A 187 1.24 -4.84 28.35
CA PRO A 187 1.81 -5.83 29.26
C PRO A 187 1.41 -7.26 28.89
N GLU A 188 0.26 -7.46 28.24
CA GLU A 188 -0.22 -8.78 27.85
C GLU A 188 0.53 -9.29 26.63
N LEU A 189 0.77 -8.43 25.64
CA LEU A 189 1.63 -8.73 24.49
C LEU A 189 3.06 -9.02 24.93
N LEU A 190 3.63 -8.22 25.84
CA LEU A 190 4.97 -8.48 26.39
C LEU A 190 5.03 -9.79 27.19
N ALA A 191 4.01 -10.10 27.99
CA ALA A 191 3.91 -11.38 28.69
C ALA A 191 3.75 -12.58 27.74
N LEU A 192 2.95 -12.43 26.67
CA LEU A 192 2.75 -13.44 25.64
C LEU A 192 4.03 -13.70 24.84
N THR A 193 4.78 -12.65 24.52
CA THR A 193 6.11 -12.71 23.86
C THR A 193 7.06 -13.55 24.72
N LYS A 194 7.20 -13.20 26.01
CA LYS A 194 8.02 -13.96 26.98
C LYS A 194 7.55 -15.42 27.13
N ARG A 195 6.23 -15.67 27.12
CA ARG A 195 5.62 -17.01 27.23
C ARG A 195 5.88 -17.89 26.01
N LEU A 196 5.93 -17.31 24.81
CA LEU A 196 6.15 -18.02 23.54
C LEU A 196 7.64 -18.16 23.18
N GLY A 197 8.53 -17.47 23.89
CA GLY A 197 9.98 -17.48 23.63
C GLY A 197 10.40 -16.68 22.40
N THR A 198 9.55 -15.77 21.90
CA THR A 198 9.87 -14.87 20.79
C THR A 198 10.78 -13.72 21.26
N LYS A 199 11.70 -13.25 20.38
CA LYS A 199 12.62 -12.13 20.69
C LYS A 199 11.96 -10.77 20.44
N PHE A 200 11.02 -10.72 19.50
CA PHE A 200 10.41 -9.51 18.96
C PHE A 200 8.88 -9.53 19.05
N THR A 201 8.27 -8.37 19.20
CA THR A 201 6.82 -8.19 19.13
C THR A 201 6.42 -6.86 18.50
N GLY A 202 5.27 -6.78 17.84
CA GLY A 202 4.79 -5.54 17.20
C GLY A 202 3.29 -5.53 16.87
N SER A 203 2.79 -4.38 16.40
CA SER A 203 1.42 -4.15 15.96
C SER A 203 1.32 -4.10 14.43
N THR A 204 0.12 -4.30 13.88
CA THR A 204 -0.18 -4.15 12.44
C THR A 204 0.28 -2.80 11.89
N SER A 205 -0.06 -1.73 12.60
CA SER A 205 0.35 -0.34 12.38
C SER A 205 1.87 -0.19 12.35
N SER A 206 2.56 -0.52 13.45
CA SER A 206 4.00 -0.27 13.60
C SER A 206 4.88 -1.09 12.64
N MET A 207 4.42 -2.26 12.22
CA MET A 207 5.16 -3.11 11.27
C MET A 207 4.84 -2.81 9.79
N SER A 208 3.65 -2.29 9.45
CA SER A 208 3.21 -2.14 8.05
C SER A 208 4.16 -1.29 7.21
N GLY A 209 4.58 -0.11 7.69
CA GLY A 209 5.47 0.79 6.93
C GLY A 209 6.85 0.20 6.64
N VAL A 210 7.37 -0.65 7.54
CA VAL A 210 8.63 -1.37 7.32
C VAL A 210 8.44 -2.53 6.34
N LEU A 211 7.35 -3.31 6.48
CA LEU A 211 7.01 -4.41 5.58
C LEU A 211 6.77 -3.95 4.12
N GLN A 212 6.27 -2.74 3.90
CA GLN A 212 6.18 -2.14 2.56
C GLN A 212 7.53 -2.12 1.82
N HIS A 213 8.64 -1.78 2.49
CA HIS A 213 9.95 -1.77 1.86
C HIS A 213 10.45 -3.17 1.46
N PHE A 214 10.11 -4.20 2.23
CA PHE A 214 10.38 -5.58 1.84
C PHE A 214 9.53 -6.00 0.63
N HIS A 215 8.25 -5.61 0.57
CA HIS A 215 7.44 -5.79 -0.64
C HIS A 215 8.04 -5.05 -1.85
N TYR A 216 8.45 -3.78 -1.74
CA TYR A 216 9.09 -3.06 -2.86
C TYR A 216 10.38 -3.75 -3.34
N LEU A 217 11.16 -4.31 -2.42
CA LEU A 217 12.41 -5.01 -2.72
C LEU A 217 12.18 -6.39 -3.38
N LEU A 218 11.30 -7.22 -2.80
CA LEU A 218 10.97 -8.56 -3.30
C LEU A 218 10.20 -8.53 -4.63
N SER A 219 9.25 -7.60 -4.75
CA SER A 219 8.43 -7.40 -5.94
C SER A 219 9.18 -6.70 -7.08
N ASN A 220 10.39 -6.17 -6.83
CA ASN A 220 11.18 -5.34 -7.75
C ASN A 220 10.39 -4.10 -8.22
N PHE A 221 9.86 -3.34 -7.26
CA PHE A 221 8.99 -2.18 -7.47
C PHE A 221 7.87 -2.47 -8.48
N ARG A 222 7.05 -3.49 -8.19
CA ARG A 222 5.97 -3.92 -9.08
C ARG A 222 4.99 -2.77 -9.35
N LYS A 223 4.58 -2.64 -10.61
CA LYS A 223 3.60 -1.65 -11.02
C LYS A 223 2.20 -2.09 -10.64
N LEU A 224 1.43 -1.16 -10.10
CA LEU A 224 0.03 -1.35 -9.74
C LEU A 224 -0.80 -1.67 -10.99
N ASN A 225 -1.64 -2.69 -10.90
CA ASN A 225 -2.59 -3.06 -11.92
C ASN A 225 -3.87 -2.22 -11.79
N HIS A 226 -4.07 -1.29 -12.72
CA HIS A 226 -5.26 -0.40 -12.76
C HIS A 226 -6.28 -0.79 -13.85
N ARG A 227 -6.28 -2.03 -14.32
CA ARG A 227 -7.19 -2.51 -15.40
C ARG A 227 -8.68 -2.53 -15.04
N MET A 228 -9.02 -2.36 -13.76
CA MET A 228 -10.40 -2.27 -13.27
C MET A 228 -10.98 -0.84 -13.34
N LEU A 229 -10.15 0.18 -13.59
CA LEU A 229 -10.63 1.55 -13.78
C LEU A 229 -11.36 1.71 -15.12
N SER A 230 -12.30 2.65 -15.17
CA SER A 230 -13.02 3.00 -16.39
C SER A 230 -12.11 3.55 -17.48
N ARG A 231 -12.57 3.41 -18.74
CA ARG A 231 -11.89 4.02 -19.90
C ARG A 231 -12.02 5.54 -19.98
N GLU A 232 -12.78 6.16 -19.06
CA GLU A 232 -12.88 7.61 -18.91
C GLU A 232 -11.93 8.15 -17.83
N TYR A 233 -11.17 7.28 -17.16
CA TYR A 233 -10.17 7.68 -16.18
C TYR A 233 -8.85 8.04 -16.88
N PRO A 234 -8.31 9.27 -16.72
CA PRO A 234 -7.13 9.71 -17.45
C PRO A 234 -5.86 9.01 -16.95
N ASP A 235 -5.07 8.50 -17.91
CA ASP A 235 -3.74 7.87 -17.81
C ASP A 235 -3.28 7.46 -16.40
N PRO A 236 -3.93 6.43 -15.79
CA PRO A 236 -3.70 6.07 -14.40
C PRO A 236 -2.29 5.52 -14.16
N SER A 237 -1.48 6.29 -13.41
CA SER A 237 -0.11 5.96 -13.08
C SER A 237 -0.02 4.68 -12.24
N GLY A 238 0.57 3.61 -12.81
CA GLY A 238 0.83 2.35 -12.13
C GLY A 238 1.98 2.40 -11.10
N ARG A 239 2.19 3.53 -10.43
CA ARG A 239 3.22 3.74 -9.39
C ARG A 239 2.57 4.24 -8.10
N PHE A 240 3.06 3.73 -6.97
CA PHE A 240 2.76 4.27 -5.65
C PHE A 240 3.07 5.77 -5.55
N SER A 241 2.42 6.47 -4.61
CA SER A 241 2.74 7.86 -4.26
C SER A 241 4.16 7.98 -3.68
N LYS A 242 4.86 9.09 -3.95
CA LYS A 242 6.29 9.22 -3.58
C LYS A 242 6.54 9.20 -2.07
N ILE A 243 5.54 9.57 -1.26
CA ILE A 243 5.59 9.47 0.21
C ILE A 243 5.63 8.02 0.70
N THR A 244 4.86 7.12 0.09
CA THR A 244 4.76 5.69 0.44
C THR A 244 6.02 4.92 0.02
N LEU A 245 6.79 5.48 -0.90
CA LEU A 245 8.14 5.02 -1.26
C LEU A 245 9.23 5.69 -0.39
N GLY A 246 8.85 6.57 0.54
CA GLY A 246 9.74 7.29 1.43
C GLY A 246 10.28 6.44 2.58
N PRO A 247 11.35 6.86 3.28
CA PRO A 247 11.98 6.02 4.29
C PRO A 247 11.09 5.80 5.52
N SER A 248 10.76 4.54 5.81
CA SER A 248 10.10 4.13 7.05
C SER A 248 11.11 4.03 8.21
N ALA A 249 10.63 4.12 9.44
CA ALA A 249 11.43 4.01 10.66
C ALA A 249 10.59 3.51 11.83
N ILE A 250 11.24 2.84 12.77
CA ILE A 250 10.65 2.24 13.99
C ILE A 250 11.60 2.39 15.18
N PHE A 251 11.03 2.32 16.38
CA PHE A 251 11.78 2.07 17.61
C PHE A 251 11.67 0.60 17.99
N LEU A 252 12.81 -0.01 18.27
CA LEU A 252 12.94 -1.37 18.77
C LEU A 252 13.27 -1.31 20.27
N ARG A 253 12.22 -1.22 21.08
CA ARG A 253 12.22 -0.88 22.51
C ARG A 253 12.55 -2.10 23.35
N GLN A 254 13.65 -2.05 24.11
CA GLN A 254 14.05 -3.14 24.99
C GLN A 254 13.16 -3.15 26.24
N LYS A 255 12.50 -4.29 26.50
CA LYS A 255 11.67 -4.51 27.70
C LYS A 255 11.96 -5.91 28.26
N ASP A 256 12.72 -6.00 29.36
CA ASP A 256 13.08 -7.24 30.07
C ASP A 256 13.65 -8.37 29.16
N GLY A 257 14.45 -8.02 28.15
CA GLY A 257 15.07 -9.00 27.25
C GLY A 257 14.20 -9.46 26.07
N VAL A 258 12.96 -8.98 25.96
CA VAL A 258 12.23 -8.94 24.67
C VAL A 258 12.29 -7.53 24.08
N TYR A 259 11.95 -7.40 22.80
CA TYR A 259 11.99 -6.16 22.06
C TYR A 259 10.65 -5.85 21.39
N ALA A 260 10.06 -4.70 21.70
CA ALA A 260 8.82 -4.24 21.08
C ALA A 260 9.09 -3.28 19.91
N ILE A 261 8.29 -3.40 18.85
CA ILE A 261 8.35 -2.58 17.63
C ILE A 261 7.27 -1.50 17.73
N ASP A 262 7.70 -0.25 17.95
CA ASP A 262 6.85 0.94 17.97
C ASP A 262 7.12 1.80 16.72
N ALA A 263 6.12 2.56 16.26
CA ALA A 263 6.27 3.48 15.15
C ALA A 263 7.19 4.69 15.49
N ASP A 264 7.88 5.25 14.49
CA ASP A 264 8.71 6.45 14.64
C ASP A 264 7.91 7.74 14.32
N LYS A 265 7.20 8.22 15.33
CA LYS A 265 6.26 9.36 15.27
C LYS A 265 6.88 10.76 15.06
N THR A 266 8.15 10.86 14.69
CA THR A 266 8.92 12.13 14.62
C THR A 266 8.28 13.22 13.75
N PHE A 267 7.46 12.85 12.77
CA PHE A 267 6.84 13.78 11.82
C PHE A 267 5.31 13.72 11.84
N ASP A 268 4.74 13.10 12.86
CA ASP A 268 3.30 12.96 13.01
C ASP A 268 2.68 14.33 13.29
N SER A 269 1.48 14.55 12.77
CA SER A 269 0.83 15.85 12.87
C SER A 269 -0.68 15.72 13.12
N PRO A 270 -1.27 16.64 13.90
CA PRO A 270 -2.66 16.52 14.32
C PRO A 270 -3.61 16.58 13.13
N ASN A 271 -4.55 15.65 13.08
CA ASN A 271 -5.43 15.43 11.94
C ASN A 271 -6.86 15.12 12.42
N ILE A 272 -7.85 15.60 11.67
CA ILE A 272 -9.27 15.39 11.95
C ILE A 272 -9.74 13.98 11.61
N MET A 273 -9.13 13.35 10.60
CA MET A 273 -9.54 12.04 10.09
C MET A 273 -9.28 10.94 11.14
N SER A 274 -8.20 11.11 11.91
CA SER A 274 -7.78 10.28 13.05
C SER A 274 -8.88 10.04 14.08
N TRP A 275 -9.53 11.12 14.53
CA TRP A 275 -10.61 11.07 15.52
C TRP A 275 -11.93 10.59 14.89
N LEU A 276 -12.11 10.85 13.60
CA LEU A 276 -13.27 10.36 12.85
C LEU A 276 -13.20 8.87 12.54
N GLY A 277 -12.01 8.26 12.48
CA GLY A 277 -11.83 6.81 12.30
C GLY A 277 -12.53 6.03 13.41
N HIS A 278 -12.02 6.10 14.64
CA HIS A 278 -12.64 5.50 15.84
C HIS A 278 -14.13 5.83 16.01
N SER A 279 -14.55 7.08 15.75
CA SER A 279 -15.97 7.47 15.85
C SER A 279 -16.85 6.81 14.77
N LEU A 280 -16.33 6.63 13.55
CA LEU A 280 -17.04 5.95 12.47
C LEU A 280 -16.99 4.42 12.61
N GLU A 281 -15.90 3.85 13.11
CA GLU A 281 -15.78 2.43 13.48
C GLU A 281 -16.89 2.04 14.47
N LYS A 282 -17.05 2.84 15.55
CA LYS A 282 -18.14 2.69 16.52
C LYS A 282 -19.53 2.94 15.91
N LEU A 283 -19.67 3.89 14.97
CA LEU A 283 -20.93 4.13 14.25
C LEU A 283 -21.34 2.92 13.39
N LEU A 284 -20.39 2.24 12.74
CA LEU A 284 -20.70 1.13 11.81
C LEU A 284 -21.03 -0.17 12.54
N THR A 285 -20.62 -0.32 13.81
CA THR A 285 -20.71 -1.55 14.62
C THR A 285 -21.81 -1.56 15.68
N THR A 286 -22.40 -0.41 16.04
CA THR A 286 -23.40 -0.31 17.12
C THR A 286 -24.79 0.12 16.66
N GLU A 287 -25.81 -0.12 17.48
CA GLU A 287 -27.17 0.38 17.20
C GLU A 287 -27.27 1.89 17.45
N ARG A 288 -28.18 2.57 16.75
CA ARG A 288 -28.38 4.04 16.86
C ARG A 288 -28.58 4.51 18.31
N SER A 289 -29.36 3.77 19.09
CA SER A 289 -29.65 4.06 20.50
C SER A 289 -28.45 3.85 21.43
N GLU A 290 -27.45 3.08 21.02
CA GLU A 290 -26.18 2.94 21.73
C GLU A 290 -25.20 4.04 21.29
N PHE A 291 -25.03 4.24 19.99
CA PHE A 291 -24.12 5.25 19.44
C PHE A 291 -24.44 6.68 19.92
N GLU A 292 -25.72 7.05 20.02
CA GLU A 292 -26.13 8.36 20.54
C GLU A 292 -25.71 8.59 22.01
N ARG A 293 -25.42 7.56 22.81
CA ARG A 293 -24.90 7.73 24.18
C ARG A 293 -23.46 8.26 24.20
N TYR A 294 -22.72 8.08 23.12
CA TYR A 294 -21.41 8.69 22.93
C TYR A 294 -21.49 10.17 22.53
N ARG A 295 -22.69 10.75 22.35
CA ARG A 295 -22.84 12.20 22.22
C ARG A 295 -22.70 12.85 23.61
N ARG A 296 -21.85 13.87 23.74
CA ARG A 296 -21.61 14.60 25.01
C ARG A 296 -22.84 15.28 25.62
N SER A 297 -23.86 15.54 24.81
CA SER A 297 -25.16 16.08 25.25
C SER A 297 -26.18 15.01 25.62
N SER A 298 -25.82 13.73 25.56
CA SER A 298 -26.67 12.62 26.00
C SER A 298 -26.93 12.68 27.51
N PRO A 299 -28.17 12.51 27.98
CA PRO A 299 -28.48 12.36 29.41
C PRO A 299 -28.11 10.97 29.95
N GLU A 300 -27.97 9.97 29.07
CA GLU A 300 -27.43 8.66 29.39
C GLU A 300 -25.94 8.63 29.04
N GLN A 301 -25.08 8.36 30.02
CA GLN A 301 -23.65 8.19 29.76
C GLN A 301 -23.42 6.98 28.83
N ALA A 302 -22.45 7.10 27.92
CA ALA A 302 -21.93 5.95 27.19
C ALA A 302 -21.48 4.85 28.17
N PRO A 303 -21.69 3.57 27.84
CA PRO A 303 -21.11 2.49 28.62
C PRO A 303 -19.59 2.63 28.58
N ALA A 304 -18.95 2.71 29.74
CA ALA A 304 -17.50 2.75 29.82
C ALA A 304 -16.91 1.44 29.27
N GLU A 305 -16.17 1.54 28.18
CA GLU A 305 -15.43 0.41 27.63
C GLU A 305 -14.22 0.09 28.51
N GLY A 306 -14.35 -0.95 29.33
CA GLY A 306 -13.19 -1.51 30.04
C GLY A 306 -12.19 -2.14 29.06
N ASP A 307 -10.94 -2.32 29.51
CA ASP A 307 -9.81 -2.85 28.74
C ASP A 307 -10.10 -4.11 27.89
N SER A 308 -11.09 -4.91 28.27
CA SER A 308 -11.54 -6.10 27.55
C SER A 308 -12.58 -5.82 26.44
N SER A 309 -12.75 -4.58 25.96
CA SER A 309 -13.63 -4.29 24.80
C SER A 309 -12.95 -4.63 23.47
N ARG A 310 -11.64 -4.38 23.34
CA ARG A 310 -10.90 -4.61 22.10
C ARG A 310 -10.56 -6.07 21.91
N CYS A 311 -10.87 -6.56 20.73
CA CYS A 311 -10.56 -7.91 20.30
C CYS A 311 -9.20 -7.92 19.58
N TYR A 312 -8.30 -8.85 19.94
CA TYR A 312 -6.98 -8.96 19.33
C TYR A 312 -6.73 -10.38 18.77
N HIS A 313 -6.31 -10.46 17.52
CA HIS A 313 -5.61 -11.65 17.02
C HIS A 313 -4.11 -11.52 17.28
N TYR A 314 -3.53 -12.61 17.76
CA TYR A 314 -2.08 -12.79 17.81
C TYR A 314 -1.66 -13.82 16.77
N SER A 315 -0.56 -13.52 16.06
CA SER A 315 0.01 -14.36 15.01
C SER A 315 1.54 -14.41 15.18
N ARG A 316 2.18 -15.54 14.90
CA ARG A 316 3.63 -15.75 15.06
C ARG A 316 4.29 -16.21 13.77
N GLN A 317 5.49 -15.69 13.48
CA GLN A 317 6.42 -16.29 12.53
C GLN A 317 7.86 -16.05 12.99
N GLY A 318 8.67 -17.11 13.06
CA GLY A 318 10.05 -17.01 13.54
C GLY A 318 10.11 -16.46 14.96
N ASN A 319 10.97 -15.46 15.19
CA ASN A 319 11.12 -14.77 16.47
C ASN A 319 10.14 -13.59 16.65
N LEU A 320 9.23 -13.33 15.71
CA LEU A 320 8.24 -12.24 15.78
C LEU A 320 6.86 -12.74 16.22
N LEU A 321 6.32 -12.08 17.24
CA LEU A 321 4.90 -12.06 17.57
C LEU A 321 4.26 -10.78 16.98
N MET A 322 3.04 -10.88 16.45
CA MET A 322 2.28 -9.78 15.85
C MET A 322 0.90 -9.72 16.48
N ARG A 323 0.50 -8.52 16.94
CA ARG A 323 -0.86 -8.20 17.42
C ARG A 323 -1.63 -7.44 16.35
N SER A 324 -2.87 -7.84 16.10
CA SER A 324 -3.80 -7.17 15.18
C SER A 324 -5.12 -6.91 15.91
N GLN A 325 -5.66 -5.69 15.84
CA GLN A 325 -7.02 -5.40 16.29
C GLN A 325 -8.03 -6.11 15.37
N LEU A 326 -9.23 -6.41 15.87
CA LEU A 326 -10.33 -6.98 15.10
C LEU A 326 -11.55 -6.08 15.19
N ASP A 327 -11.85 -5.37 14.10
CA ASP A 327 -12.88 -4.33 14.09
C ASP A 327 -14.29 -4.90 13.83
N ALA A 328 -14.42 -5.95 13.01
CA ALA A 328 -15.71 -6.55 12.68
C ALA A 328 -15.63 -8.05 12.30
N TYR A 329 -16.77 -8.73 12.45
CA TYR A 329 -16.95 -10.16 12.13
C TYR A 329 -18.22 -10.42 11.31
N ASP A 330 -18.15 -11.38 10.38
CA ASP A 330 -19.32 -12.01 9.77
C ASP A 330 -19.08 -13.53 9.51
N PRO A 331 -19.91 -14.43 10.07
CA PRO A 331 -19.76 -15.88 9.91
C PRO A 331 -20.01 -16.40 8.48
N ARG A 332 -20.46 -15.55 7.55
CA ARG A 332 -20.69 -15.89 6.14
C ARG A 332 -19.48 -15.61 5.25
N LEU A 333 -18.49 -14.87 5.74
CA LEU A 333 -17.24 -14.62 5.01
C LEU A 333 -16.27 -15.81 5.10
N PRO A 334 -15.32 -15.96 4.16
CA PRO A 334 -14.28 -16.98 4.22
C PRO A 334 -13.33 -16.86 5.42
N GLY A 335 -12.49 -17.89 5.59
CA GLY A 335 -11.37 -17.88 6.53
C GLY A 335 -11.83 -17.81 7.99
N THR A 336 -11.50 -16.71 8.67
CA THR A 336 -11.88 -16.42 10.05
C THR A 336 -13.22 -15.71 10.18
N GLY A 337 -13.78 -15.20 9.07
CA GLY A 337 -14.91 -14.28 9.07
C GLY A 337 -14.60 -12.86 9.56
N ILE A 338 -13.37 -12.58 9.98
CA ILE A 338 -12.96 -11.25 10.50
C ILE A 338 -12.61 -10.32 9.34
N PHE A 339 -12.96 -9.05 9.45
CA PHE A 339 -12.55 -7.99 8.54
C PHE A 339 -12.32 -6.66 9.26
N ASP A 340 -11.58 -5.79 8.58
CA ASP A 340 -11.08 -4.51 9.07
C ASP A 340 -12.03 -3.37 8.66
N LEU A 341 -12.18 -2.33 9.47
CA LEU A 341 -13.06 -1.17 9.20
C LEU A 341 -12.22 0.09 8.97
N LYS A 342 -12.19 0.61 7.73
CA LYS A 342 -11.43 1.81 7.38
C LYS A 342 -12.28 2.91 6.76
N THR A 343 -11.84 4.15 6.94
CA THR A 343 -12.59 5.34 6.50
C THR A 343 -11.85 6.04 5.37
N ARG A 344 -12.58 6.39 4.30
CA ARG A 344 -11.99 7.04 3.13
C ARG A 344 -12.49 8.46 2.98
N ALA A 345 -11.80 9.37 3.65
CA ALA A 345 -11.98 10.80 3.47
C ALA A 345 -11.68 11.19 2.01
N VAL A 346 -12.58 11.97 1.40
CA VAL A 346 -12.42 12.41 0.01
C VAL A 346 -11.16 13.23 -0.21
N VAL A 347 -10.69 13.24 -1.45
CA VAL A 347 -9.52 13.97 -1.96
C VAL A 347 -9.38 15.38 -1.36
N SER A 348 -10.48 16.13 -1.24
CA SER A 348 -10.46 17.51 -0.75
C SER A 348 -10.10 17.67 0.73
N ILE A 349 -10.37 16.67 1.56
CA ILE A 349 -9.97 16.63 2.96
C ILE A 349 -8.51 16.20 3.03
N ARG A 350 -8.15 15.11 2.34
CA ARG A 350 -6.78 14.57 2.32
C ARG A 350 -5.76 15.63 1.89
N MET A 351 -6.06 16.49 0.92
CA MET A 351 -5.12 17.54 0.48
C MET A 351 -4.96 18.74 1.43
N ASN A 352 -5.83 18.87 2.43
CA ASN A 352 -5.93 20.09 3.23
C ASN A 352 -6.46 19.82 4.65
N HIS A 353 -5.93 18.78 5.30
CA HIS A 353 -6.46 18.27 6.58
C HIS A 353 -6.46 19.33 7.71
N LYS A 354 -5.59 20.35 7.64
CA LYS A 354 -5.52 21.45 8.62
C LYS A 354 -6.56 22.56 8.42
N LYS A 355 -7.20 22.61 7.25
CA LYS A 355 -8.19 23.63 6.84
C LYS A 355 -9.42 22.91 6.24
N TYR A 356 -9.84 21.84 6.91
CA TYR A 356 -10.71 20.78 6.38
C TYR A 356 -12.13 21.28 5.99
N GLU A 357 -12.60 22.36 6.61
CA GLU A 357 -13.92 22.99 6.37
C GLU A 357 -14.03 23.59 4.96
N GLN A 358 -12.88 23.93 4.38
CA GLN A 358 -12.76 24.36 2.98
C GLN A 358 -12.91 23.16 2.03
N GLY A 359 -12.47 21.98 2.47
CA GLY A 359 -12.53 20.71 1.75
C GLY A 359 -13.88 20.00 1.83
N SER A 360 -14.58 20.07 2.98
CA SER A 360 -15.80 19.29 3.24
C SER A 360 -16.98 19.63 2.31
N GLY A 361 -16.93 20.74 1.57
CA GLY A 361 -17.89 21.03 0.50
C GLY A 361 -17.87 20.05 -0.69
N TYR A 362 -16.84 19.20 -0.84
CA TYR A 362 -16.72 18.23 -1.93
C TYR A 362 -17.76 17.10 -1.83
N GLN A 363 -18.13 16.47 -2.94
CA GLN A 363 -19.24 15.50 -3.02
C GLN A 363 -18.92 14.34 -3.98
N LEU A 364 -19.14 13.09 -3.55
CA LEU A 364 -19.07 11.93 -4.45
C LEU A 364 -20.41 11.74 -5.18
N ARG A 365 -20.46 12.21 -6.43
CA ARG A 365 -21.68 12.27 -7.25
C ARG A 365 -21.71 11.19 -8.32
N LYS A 366 -20.57 10.86 -8.93
CA LYS A 366 -20.41 9.84 -9.96
C LYS A 366 -19.91 8.52 -9.36
N ALA A 367 -20.07 7.42 -10.08
CA ALA A 367 -19.30 6.20 -9.79
C ALA A 367 -17.87 6.36 -10.35
N GLN A 368 -17.79 6.66 -11.65
CA GLN A 368 -16.57 6.70 -12.46
C GLN A 368 -16.12 8.12 -12.84
N GLY A 369 -14.92 8.24 -13.37
CA GLY A 369 -14.25 9.46 -13.80
C GLY A 369 -13.28 10.03 -12.75
N GLU A 370 -12.58 11.09 -13.13
CA GLU A 370 -11.44 11.69 -12.38
C GLU A 370 -11.83 12.57 -11.17
N TRP A 371 -13.04 13.14 -11.16
CA TRP A 371 -13.50 14.11 -10.15
C TRP A 371 -14.97 13.90 -9.76
N GLU A 372 -15.28 14.20 -8.49
CA GLU A 372 -16.60 14.01 -7.85
C GLU A 372 -17.07 12.54 -7.94
N SER A 373 -16.15 11.57 -7.80
CA SER A 373 -16.32 10.14 -8.12
C SER A 373 -15.70 9.20 -7.08
N PHE A 374 -16.27 8.00 -6.89
CA PHE A 374 -15.65 6.96 -6.06
C PHE A 374 -14.40 6.35 -6.72
N GLU A 375 -14.36 6.30 -8.05
CA GLU A 375 -13.21 5.80 -8.83
C GLU A 375 -11.93 6.61 -8.58
N ARG A 376 -12.01 7.93 -8.38
CA ARG A 376 -10.86 8.76 -7.95
C ARG A 376 -10.37 8.34 -6.57
N GLU A 377 -11.28 8.17 -5.61
CA GLU A 377 -10.92 7.80 -4.24
C GLU A 377 -10.28 6.40 -4.17
N PHE A 378 -10.73 5.47 -5.03
CA PHE A 378 -10.15 4.14 -5.22
C PHE A 378 -8.75 4.21 -5.86
N TYR A 379 -8.55 4.94 -6.96
CA TYR A 379 -7.21 5.12 -7.58
C TYR A 379 -6.21 5.82 -6.65
N ASP A 380 -6.65 6.85 -5.91
CA ASP A 380 -5.84 7.49 -4.87
C ASP A 380 -5.52 6.53 -3.71
N MET A 381 -6.26 5.42 -3.55
CA MET A 381 -6.08 4.43 -2.48
C MET A 381 -5.16 3.30 -2.93
N THR A 382 -5.32 2.78 -4.15
CA THR A 382 -4.41 1.77 -4.75
C THR A 382 -2.96 2.25 -4.73
N ARG A 383 -2.75 3.56 -4.94
CA ARG A 383 -1.42 4.19 -4.97
C ARG A 383 -0.83 4.54 -3.60
N ALA A 384 -1.64 4.56 -2.54
CA ALA A 384 -1.20 5.00 -1.20
C ALA A 384 -1.40 3.92 -0.13
N THR A 385 -2.60 3.76 0.41
CA THR A 385 -2.86 2.94 1.60
C THR A 385 -3.13 1.46 1.32
N LEU A 386 -3.50 1.08 0.09
CA LEU A 386 -3.92 -0.31 -0.22
C LEU A 386 -2.85 -1.37 0.11
N LEU A 387 -1.55 -1.03 0.04
CA LEU A 387 -0.49 -1.95 0.45
C LEU A 387 -0.42 -2.13 1.98
N LYS A 388 -0.69 -1.08 2.78
CA LYS A 388 -0.82 -1.24 4.25
C LYS A 388 -2.02 -2.12 4.58
N TYR A 389 -3.17 -1.83 3.97
CA TYR A 389 -4.40 -2.62 4.06
C TYR A 389 -4.17 -4.11 3.75
N SER A 390 -3.45 -4.41 2.67
CA SER A 390 -3.13 -5.79 2.27
C SER A 390 -2.08 -6.50 3.15
N LEU A 391 -1.34 -5.76 3.97
CA LEU A 391 -0.43 -6.29 4.99
C LEU A 391 -1.16 -6.51 6.34
N GLN A 392 -2.01 -5.56 6.75
CA GLN A 392 -2.88 -5.65 7.93
C GLN A 392 -3.77 -6.89 7.87
N VAL A 393 -4.49 -7.07 6.76
CA VAL A 393 -5.40 -8.22 6.55
C VAL A 393 -4.67 -9.56 6.65
N ARG A 394 -3.40 -9.62 6.23
CA ARG A 394 -2.55 -10.82 6.38
C ARG A 394 -2.08 -11.04 7.82
N MET A 395 -1.59 -9.99 8.49
CA MET A 395 -1.17 -10.06 9.89
C MET A 395 -2.32 -10.49 10.82
N GLY A 396 -3.50 -9.91 10.61
CA GLY A 396 -4.73 -10.18 11.35
C GLY A 396 -5.50 -11.43 10.93
N ARG A 397 -5.09 -12.12 9.85
CA ARG A 397 -5.78 -13.30 9.29
C ARG A 397 -7.26 -13.00 8.97
N MET A 398 -7.49 -11.85 8.34
CA MET A 398 -8.80 -11.32 7.95
C MET A 398 -9.13 -11.70 6.49
N ASP A 399 -10.39 -11.55 6.08
CA ASP A 399 -10.81 -11.77 4.67
C ASP A 399 -10.62 -10.51 3.79
N GLY A 400 -10.72 -9.32 4.38
CA GLY A 400 -10.71 -8.06 3.64
C GLY A 400 -10.93 -6.82 4.50
N ILE A 401 -11.19 -5.68 3.83
CA ILE A 401 -11.47 -4.38 4.44
C ILE A 401 -12.81 -3.82 3.97
N TYR A 402 -13.59 -3.31 4.90
CA TYR A 402 -14.79 -2.51 4.67
C TYR A 402 -14.44 -1.02 4.66
N LEU A 403 -14.82 -0.30 3.59
CA LEU A 403 -14.50 1.11 3.38
C LEU A 403 -15.75 1.98 3.45
N ALA A 404 -15.72 3.02 4.29
CA ALA A 404 -16.75 4.07 4.33
C ALA A 404 -16.25 5.39 3.72
N PHE A 405 -16.83 5.82 2.58
CA PHE A 405 -16.42 7.05 1.89
C PHE A 405 -17.16 8.28 2.42
N HIS A 406 -16.43 9.34 2.80
CA HIS A 406 -17.01 10.50 3.48
C HIS A 406 -16.30 11.83 3.18
N ASN A 407 -17.00 12.96 3.41
CA ASN A 407 -16.44 14.32 3.36
C ASN A 407 -16.38 14.97 4.75
N ILE A 408 -16.19 14.18 5.80
CA ILE A 408 -16.29 14.50 7.24
C ILE A 408 -17.62 15.11 7.73
N GLU A 409 -18.45 15.71 6.86
CA GLU A 409 -19.82 16.14 7.18
C GLU A 409 -20.85 15.02 6.96
N ARG A 410 -20.64 14.16 5.94
CA ARG A 410 -21.60 13.15 5.45
C ARG A 410 -20.89 11.89 4.91
N ILE A 411 -21.56 10.75 5.01
CA ILE A 411 -21.16 9.50 4.33
C ILE A 411 -21.83 9.45 2.94
N PHE A 412 -21.09 9.04 1.91
CA PHE A 412 -21.60 8.89 0.54
C PHE A 412 -22.00 7.45 0.18
N GLY A 413 -21.36 6.47 0.82
CA GLY A 413 -21.51 5.06 0.54
C GLY A 413 -20.30 4.25 0.96
N PHE A 414 -20.35 2.97 0.64
CA PHE A 414 -19.47 1.93 1.16
C PHE A 414 -18.92 1.03 0.06
N GLN A 415 -17.84 0.31 0.34
CA GLN A 415 -17.29 -0.73 -0.53
C GLN A 415 -16.59 -1.79 0.31
N TYR A 416 -16.75 -3.07 -0.03
CA TYR A 416 -15.89 -4.12 0.51
C TYR A 416 -14.76 -4.42 -0.49
N LEU A 417 -13.58 -4.73 0.02
CA LEU A 417 -12.44 -5.25 -0.75
C LEU A 417 -11.92 -6.50 -0.03
N CYS A 418 -12.08 -7.65 -0.66
CA CYS A 418 -11.46 -8.90 -0.19
C CYS A 418 -9.97 -8.95 -0.54
N LEU A 419 -9.18 -9.79 0.13
CA LEU A 419 -7.75 -9.94 -0.14
C LEU A 419 -7.43 -10.26 -1.63
N PRO A 420 -8.21 -11.11 -2.34
CA PRO A 420 -8.12 -11.28 -3.79
C PRO A 420 -8.28 -10.02 -4.66
N ASP A 421 -9.06 -9.02 -4.23
CA ASP A 421 -9.20 -7.75 -4.96
C ASP A 421 -7.96 -6.86 -4.76
N MET A 422 -7.40 -6.87 -3.54
CA MET A 422 -6.16 -6.16 -3.23
C MET A 422 -4.98 -6.75 -3.99
N ASP A 423 -4.86 -8.07 -4.02
CA ASP A 423 -3.82 -8.78 -4.74
C ASP A 423 -3.95 -8.64 -6.26
N LEU A 424 -5.18 -8.52 -6.79
CA LEU A 424 -5.38 -8.19 -8.21
C LEU A 424 -4.76 -6.84 -8.57
N VAL A 425 -4.79 -5.86 -7.66
CA VAL A 425 -4.15 -4.54 -7.85
C VAL A 425 -2.64 -4.59 -7.59
N LEU A 426 -2.22 -5.13 -6.45
CA LEU A 426 -0.85 -5.07 -5.94
C LEU A 426 0.07 -6.11 -6.60
N HIS A 427 -0.40 -7.36 -6.67
CA HIS A 427 0.37 -8.50 -7.15
C HIS A 427 0.06 -8.85 -8.62
N GLY A 428 -1.09 -8.43 -9.15
CA GLY A 428 -1.52 -8.62 -10.54
C GLY A 428 -2.27 -9.94 -10.80
N GLN A 429 -2.66 -10.64 -9.73
CA GLN A 429 -3.40 -11.90 -9.74
C GLN A 429 -4.37 -11.92 -8.55
N SER A 430 -5.54 -12.57 -8.67
CA SER A 430 -6.48 -12.70 -7.55
C SER A 430 -6.23 -13.93 -6.66
N ASP A 431 -5.32 -14.82 -7.07
CA ASP A 431 -4.83 -15.91 -6.22
C ASP A 431 -3.80 -15.33 -5.24
N THR A 432 -4.05 -15.45 -3.93
CA THR A 432 -3.27 -14.77 -2.89
C THR A 432 -1.89 -15.37 -2.67
N LEU A 433 -1.60 -16.56 -3.22
CA LEU A 433 -0.36 -17.33 -3.00
C LEU A 433 0.90 -16.47 -3.14
N LEU A 434 0.97 -15.60 -4.16
CA LEU A 434 2.12 -14.74 -4.40
C LEU A 434 2.28 -13.68 -3.31
N GLY A 435 1.21 -12.96 -2.96
CA GLY A 435 1.25 -11.96 -1.88
C GLY A 435 1.50 -12.59 -0.50
N ASP A 436 0.98 -13.80 -0.27
CA ASP A 436 1.17 -14.55 0.97
C ASP A 436 2.62 -15.03 1.12
N GLN A 437 3.26 -15.47 0.03
CA GLN A 437 4.67 -15.81 0.01
C GLN A 437 5.58 -14.57 0.10
N GLU A 438 5.24 -13.45 -0.55
CA GLU A 438 5.95 -12.17 -0.41
C GLU A 438 5.86 -11.64 1.04
N PHE A 439 4.72 -11.78 1.69
CA PHE A 439 4.50 -11.42 3.09
C PHE A 439 5.34 -12.27 4.06
N LYS A 440 5.31 -13.61 3.92
CA LYS A 440 6.16 -14.53 4.71
C LYS A 440 7.64 -14.19 4.58
N LEU A 441 8.14 -14.01 3.35
CA LEU A 441 9.53 -13.65 3.09
C LEU A 441 9.89 -12.27 3.65
N SER A 442 8.96 -11.32 3.65
CA SER A 442 9.15 -9.99 4.25
C SER A 442 9.38 -10.08 5.76
N ILE A 443 8.56 -10.85 6.48
CA ILE A 443 8.73 -11.08 7.92
C ILE A 443 10.04 -11.83 8.20
N GLY A 444 10.39 -12.84 7.40
CA GLY A 444 11.64 -13.61 7.56
C GLY A 444 12.90 -12.77 7.37
N LEU A 445 12.90 -11.84 6.40
CA LEU A 445 14.00 -10.90 6.20
C LEU A 445 14.04 -9.79 7.27
N LEU A 446 12.90 -9.42 7.85
CA LEU A 446 12.82 -8.51 8.99
C LEU A 446 13.41 -9.15 10.25
N ASP A 447 13.06 -10.40 10.59
CA ASP A 447 13.61 -11.16 11.73
C ASP A 447 15.15 -11.22 11.70
N GLU A 448 15.71 -11.58 10.54
CA GLU A 448 17.15 -11.61 10.27
C GLU A 448 17.82 -10.23 10.50
N LEU A 449 17.15 -9.13 10.12
CA LEU A 449 17.68 -7.77 10.29
C LEU A 449 17.55 -7.23 11.72
N LEU A 450 16.43 -7.48 12.40
CA LEU A 450 16.24 -7.14 13.81
C LEU A 450 17.19 -7.95 14.71
N SER A 451 17.40 -9.23 14.39
CA SER A 451 18.38 -10.09 15.04
C SER A 451 19.79 -9.53 14.88
N ARG A 452 20.23 -9.22 13.65
CA ARG A 452 21.54 -8.59 13.40
C ARG A 452 21.72 -7.26 14.13
N ALA A 453 20.68 -6.43 14.21
CA ALA A 453 20.74 -5.15 14.90
C ALA A 453 20.89 -5.32 16.42
N THR A 454 20.11 -6.22 17.02
CA THR A 454 20.14 -6.50 18.48
C THR A 454 21.34 -7.32 18.92
N ASP A 455 21.93 -8.16 18.06
CA ASP A 455 23.17 -8.87 18.39
C ASP A 455 24.40 -7.95 18.29
N GLN A 456 24.33 -6.91 17.46
CA GLN A 456 25.34 -5.87 17.33
C GLN A 456 25.21 -4.76 18.40
N PHE A 457 23.99 -4.53 18.90
CA PHE A 457 23.69 -3.59 19.98
C PHE A 457 22.79 -4.26 21.05
N PRO A 458 23.37 -5.18 21.85
CA PRO A 458 22.62 -5.98 22.81
C PRO A 458 22.16 -5.16 24.02
N ASN A 459 20.92 -5.42 24.45
CA ASN A 459 20.26 -4.79 25.61
C ASN A 459 20.06 -3.27 25.55
N SER A 460 20.18 -2.64 24.38
CA SER A 460 19.81 -1.23 24.15
C SER A 460 18.60 -1.11 23.23
N THR A 461 17.73 -0.11 23.48
CA THR A 461 16.69 0.31 22.53
C THR A 461 17.34 0.87 21.26
N LEU A 462 16.81 0.50 20.10
CA LEU A 462 17.36 0.92 18.79
C LEU A 462 16.35 1.76 18.03
N ARG A 463 16.77 2.89 17.48
CA ARG A 463 16.04 3.56 16.40
C ARG A 463 16.51 3.00 15.07
N MET A 464 15.61 2.41 14.29
CA MET A 464 15.93 1.76 13.02
C MET A 464 15.22 2.43 11.85
N HIS A 465 15.93 2.60 10.73
CA HIS A 465 15.41 3.22 9.51
C HIS A 465 15.59 2.30 8.31
N PHE A 466 14.60 2.27 7.42
CA PHE A 466 14.52 1.39 6.25
C PHE A 466 14.19 2.22 5.00
N GLU A 467 14.88 1.97 3.89
CA GLU A 467 14.56 2.61 2.59
C GLU A 467 14.91 1.69 1.42
N ALA A 468 13.89 1.11 0.78
CA ALA A 468 14.04 0.45 -0.51
C ALA A 468 14.31 1.48 -1.62
N ARG A 469 15.18 1.15 -2.58
CA ARG A 469 15.63 2.02 -3.67
C ARG A 469 15.41 1.38 -5.04
N GLU A 470 14.63 2.04 -5.91
CA GLU A 470 14.50 1.69 -7.33
C GLU A 470 15.84 1.94 -8.05
N GLY A 471 16.26 1.04 -8.94
CA GLY A 471 17.56 1.12 -9.62
C GLY A 471 17.83 -0.07 -10.55
N LYS A 472 19.01 -0.09 -11.20
CA LYS A 472 19.41 -1.17 -12.15
C LYS A 472 19.43 -2.57 -11.51
N ALA A 473 19.57 -2.63 -10.19
CA ALA A 473 19.14 -3.73 -9.34
C ALA A 473 18.58 -3.08 -8.06
N PRO A 474 17.36 -3.43 -7.60
CA PRO A 474 16.84 -2.92 -6.33
C PRO A 474 17.69 -3.35 -5.14
N PHE A 475 17.74 -2.49 -4.14
CA PHE A 475 18.35 -2.76 -2.85
C PHE A 475 17.63 -1.95 -1.77
N MET A 476 17.84 -2.30 -0.50
CA MET A 476 17.34 -1.52 0.64
C MET A 476 18.50 -1.07 1.52
N TYR A 477 18.47 0.20 1.94
CA TYR A 477 19.27 0.67 3.07
C TYR A 477 18.57 0.32 4.39
N ILE A 478 19.34 -0.14 5.37
CA ILE A 478 18.91 -0.33 6.75
C ILE A 478 19.93 0.36 7.66
N PHE A 479 19.49 1.17 8.61
CA PHE A 479 20.34 1.74 9.65
C PHE A 479 19.80 1.42 11.04
N ALA A 480 20.71 1.26 12.00
CA ALA A 480 20.39 1.09 13.41
C ALA A 480 21.29 1.99 14.26
N GLU A 481 20.67 2.84 15.08
CA GLU A 481 21.28 3.75 16.03
C GLU A 481 20.74 3.40 17.43
N PRO A 482 21.56 2.95 18.40
CA PRO A 482 21.08 2.72 19.76
C PRO A 482 20.84 4.07 20.44
N VAL A 483 19.68 4.19 21.09
CA VAL A 483 19.22 5.38 21.80
C VAL A 483 18.87 4.99 23.24
N THR A 484 18.86 5.95 24.16
CA THR A 484 18.31 5.68 25.50
C THR A 484 16.77 5.64 25.45
N GLU A 485 16.14 5.10 26.49
CA GLU A 485 14.66 5.09 26.55
C GLU A 485 14.11 6.52 26.58
N GLU A 486 14.76 7.40 27.34
CA GLU A 486 14.40 8.82 27.45
C GLU A 486 14.55 9.55 26.11
N GLN A 487 15.59 9.23 25.32
CA GLN A 487 15.74 9.79 23.97
C GLN A 487 14.65 9.31 23.01
N ALA A 488 14.24 8.05 23.10
CA ALA A 488 13.11 7.55 22.32
C ALA A 488 11.80 8.23 22.74
N ASP A 489 11.60 8.45 24.04
CA ASP A 489 10.44 9.15 24.60
C ASP A 489 10.41 10.63 24.18
N GLU A 490 11.55 11.34 24.22
CA GLU A 490 11.71 12.71 23.73
C GLU A 490 11.37 12.83 22.23
N ILE A 491 11.76 11.83 21.42
CA ILE A 491 11.49 11.83 19.98
C ILE A 491 10.02 11.51 19.68
N GLN A 492 9.42 10.52 20.37
CA GLN A 492 8.01 10.18 20.20
C GLN A 492 7.09 11.29 20.72
N SER A 493 7.46 11.98 21.81
CA SER A 493 6.64 13.03 22.43
C SER A 493 6.76 14.42 21.79
N ALA A 494 7.62 14.60 20.78
CA ALA A 494 7.88 15.88 20.13
C ALA A 494 6.63 16.51 19.46
N GLY A 495 5.65 15.70 19.05
CA GLY A 495 4.37 16.15 18.49
C GLY A 495 3.31 16.53 19.52
N ASN A 496 3.46 16.08 20.77
CA ASN A 496 2.36 15.98 21.74
C ASN A 496 1.71 17.34 22.09
N ALA A 497 2.49 18.41 22.15
CA ALA A 497 1.95 19.75 22.43
C ALA A 497 0.98 20.22 21.33
N ALA A 498 1.32 19.99 20.05
CA ALA A 498 0.46 20.35 18.92
C ALA A 498 -0.79 19.47 18.86
N GLN A 499 -0.66 18.19 19.23
CA GLN A 499 -1.79 17.25 19.34
C GLN A 499 -2.75 17.65 20.46
N GLN A 500 -2.25 18.00 21.64
CA GLN A 500 -3.03 18.50 22.77
C GLN A 500 -3.77 19.81 22.41
N ASP A 501 -3.10 20.77 21.77
CA ASP A 501 -3.75 21.99 21.29
C ASP A 501 -4.83 21.71 20.24
N PHE A 502 -4.63 20.75 19.34
CA PHE A 502 -5.66 20.33 18.37
C PHE A 502 -6.85 19.65 19.06
N ALA A 503 -6.60 18.67 19.92
CA ALA A 503 -7.60 17.99 20.73
C ALA A 503 -8.47 18.98 21.54
N ARG A 504 -7.84 20.00 22.13
CA ARG A 504 -8.52 21.04 22.90
C ARG A 504 -9.37 21.98 22.04
N ASN A 505 -8.80 22.49 20.95
CA ASN A 505 -9.46 23.52 20.16
C ASN A 505 -10.49 22.95 19.17
N VAL A 506 -10.18 21.82 18.53
CA VAL A 506 -10.97 21.20 17.44
C VAL A 506 -11.88 20.08 17.95
N VAL A 507 -11.34 19.14 18.75
CA VAL A 507 -12.12 18.04 19.34
C VAL A 507 -12.85 18.48 20.61
N GLY A 508 -12.56 19.68 21.14
CA GLY A 508 -13.28 20.27 22.26
C GLY A 508 -13.05 19.56 23.60
N LEU A 509 -11.98 18.79 23.72
CA LEU A 509 -11.54 18.15 24.96
C LEU A 509 -10.93 19.22 25.90
N GLY A 510 -10.88 19.01 27.21
CA GLY A 510 -10.18 19.92 28.14
C GLY A 510 -10.62 21.40 28.12
N LYS A 511 -11.93 21.66 27.92
CA LYS A 511 -12.53 23.00 28.13
C LYS A 511 -13.09 23.19 29.54
N ASP A 512 -13.46 22.10 30.21
CA ASP A 512 -14.00 22.07 31.56
C ASP A 512 -13.19 21.14 32.49
N ASP A 513 -13.23 21.43 33.78
CA ASP A 513 -12.54 20.80 34.92
C ASP A 513 -11.01 20.85 35.00
N LYS A 514 -10.54 20.89 36.25
CA LYS A 514 -9.15 21.11 36.68
C LYS A 514 -8.56 19.88 37.37
N ASP A 515 -7.98 18.96 36.60
CA ASP A 515 -6.94 18.07 37.12
C ASP A 515 -6.07 17.57 35.95
N ASP A 516 -4.83 18.04 35.87
CA ASP A 516 -4.03 17.88 34.65
C ASP A 516 -3.23 16.56 34.65
N SER A 517 -2.72 16.09 35.80
CA SER A 517 -1.64 15.09 35.81
C SER A 517 -2.09 13.67 35.46
N GLU A 518 -3.18 13.16 36.05
CA GLU A 518 -3.67 11.80 35.74
C GLU A 518 -4.37 11.77 34.38
N ARG A 519 -5.08 12.84 34.03
CA ARG A 519 -5.69 13.00 32.70
C ARG A 519 -4.62 13.04 31.59
N GLN A 520 -3.48 13.70 31.81
CA GLN A 520 -2.44 13.83 30.79
C GLN A 520 -1.73 12.51 30.44
N ALA A 521 -1.77 11.50 31.31
CA ALA A 521 -1.38 10.13 30.95
C ALA A 521 -2.41 9.53 29.98
N ALA A 522 -3.69 9.45 30.39
CA ALA A 522 -4.77 8.93 29.56
C ALA A 522 -4.90 9.66 28.20
N TRP A 523 -4.60 10.97 28.12
CA TRP A 523 -4.56 11.70 26.86
C TRP A 523 -3.42 11.27 25.93
N GLN A 524 -2.26 10.86 26.46
CA GLN A 524 -1.19 10.30 25.62
C GLN A 524 -1.62 8.96 25.04
N ASP A 525 -2.26 8.09 25.83
CA ASP A 525 -2.73 6.80 25.36
C ASP A 525 -3.96 6.91 24.43
N ILE A 526 -4.82 7.93 24.57
CA ILE A 526 -5.86 8.28 23.58
C ILE A 526 -5.26 8.87 22.30
N GLN A 527 -4.21 9.70 22.40
CA GLN A 527 -3.53 10.21 21.21
C GLN A 527 -2.74 9.11 20.49
N ASP A 528 -2.19 8.13 21.22
CA ASP A 528 -1.41 7.03 20.63
C ASP A 528 -2.25 6.16 19.68
N GLN A 529 -3.51 5.85 20.01
CA GLN A 529 -4.47 5.16 19.13
C GLN A 529 -4.86 5.98 17.91
N VAL A 530 -5.05 7.28 18.12
CA VAL A 530 -5.43 8.26 17.09
C VAL A 530 -4.29 8.41 16.07
N ASP A 531 -3.04 8.38 16.53
CA ASP A 531 -1.85 8.40 15.69
C ASP A 531 -1.56 7.04 15.02
N GLU A 532 -1.73 5.91 15.70
CA GLU A 532 -1.49 4.60 15.05
C GLU A 532 -2.55 4.30 13.97
N GLN A 533 -3.84 4.65 14.17
CA GLN A 533 -4.85 4.61 13.10
C GLN A 533 -4.54 5.64 11.98
N VAL A 534 -3.82 6.72 12.31
CA VAL A 534 -3.24 7.66 11.33
C VAL A 534 -2.11 7.03 10.53
N ASP A 535 -1.22 6.23 11.12
CA ASP A 535 -0.22 5.50 10.34
C ASP A 535 -0.90 4.53 9.35
N GLU A 536 -2.06 3.98 9.68
CA GLU A 536 -2.84 3.11 8.79
C GLU A 536 -3.51 3.88 7.62
N ASP A 537 -4.13 5.05 7.86
CA ASP A 537 -4.91 5.81 6.85
C ASP A 537 -4.24 7.07 6.24
N ASN A 538 -3.26 7.69 6.91
CA ASN A 538 -2.81 9.07 6.66
C ASN A 538 -1.48 9.21 5.90
N GLU A 539 -0.69 8.15 5.73
CA GLU A 539 0.44 8.16 4.78
C GLU A 539 0.01 8.48 3.32
N GLY A 540 -1.30 8.55 3.05
CA GLY A 540 -1.91 9.06 1.82
C GLY A 540 -2.43 10.51 1.86
N SER A 541 -2.07 11.37 2.85
CA SER A 541 -2.60 12.75 2.96
C SER A 541 -1.55 13.87 2.86
N SER A 542 -2.03 15.05 2.44
CA SER A 542 -1.35 16.33 2.18
C SER A 542 -0.01 16.29 1.45
N GLN A 543 1.11 15.95 2.11
CA GLN A 543 2.44 15.89 1.45
C GLN A 543 2.51 14.81 0.36
N SER A 544 1.82 13.68 0.59
CA SER A 544 1.58 12.59 -0.37
C SER A 544 1.27 13.05 -1.79
N ASN A 545 0.49 14.12 -1.86
CA ASN A 545 -0.17 14.60 -3.06
C ASN A 545 0.24 16.02 -3.44
N ALA A 546 1.05 16.72 -2.62
CA ALA A 546 1.84 17.86 -3.12
C ALA A 546 2.73 17.40 -4.30
N ILE A 547 3.33 16.22 -4.14
CA ILE A 547 4.29 15.68 -5.09
C ILE A 547 3.60 14.86 -6.21
N ALA A 548 2.33 14.47 -6.03
CA ALA A 548 1.48 13.93 -7.09
C ALA A 548 0.82 15.04 -7.92
N ALA A 549 0.37 16.13 -7.28
CA ALA A 549 -0.11 17.34 -7.95
C ALA A 549 0.95 17.90 -8.91
N GLN A 550 2.22 17.98 -8.49
CA GLN A 550 3.34 18.35 -9.37
C GLN A 550 3.53 17.43 -10.60
N GLN A 551 2.95 16.22 -10.61
CA GLN A 551 2.94 15.34 -11.78
C GLN A 551 1.66 15.49 -12.62
N GLU A 552 0.52 15.82 -12.01
CA GLU A 552 -0.73 16.17 -12.70
C GLU A 552 -0.60 17.56 -13.38
N GLU A 553 0.03 18.55 -12.73
CA GLU A 553 0.33 19.88 -13.31
C GLU A 553 1.20 19.77 -14.57
N ALA A 554 2.27 18.95 -14.53
CA ALA A 554 3.15 18.76 -15.69
C ALA A 554 2.43 18.15 -16.91
N ALA A 555 1.36 17.37 -16.70
CA ALA A 555 0.50 16.90 -17.78
C ALA A 555 -0.46 18.02 -18.27
N VAL A 556 -1.08 18.75 -17.34
CA VAL A 556 -2.04 19.82 -17.65
C VAL A 556 -1.39 21.02 -18.35
N ASP A 557 -0.16 21.39 -18.02
CA ASP A 557 0.57 22.45 -18.74
C ASP A 557 0.85 22.05 -20.20
N THR A 558 1.17 20.77 -20.43
CA THR A 558 1.38 20.21 -21.79
C THR A 558 0.10 20.30 -22.65
N GLU A 559 -1.08 20.11 -22.06
CA GLU A 559 -2.36 20.30 -22.78
C GLU A 559 -2.71 21.77 -23.02
N ASN A 560 -2.27 22.70 -22.15
CA ASN A 560 -2.53 24.13 -22.31
C ASN A 560 -1.68 24.79 -23.40
N GLU A 561 -0.47 24.30 -23.67
CA GLU A 561 0.32 24.74 -24.83
C GLU A 561 -0.28 24.22 -26.14
N ALA A 562 -0.70 22.95 -26.18
CA ALA A 562 -1.32 22.33 -27.35
C ALA A 562 -2.66 22.97 -27.80
N GLN A 563 -3.28 23.84 -26.99
CA GLN A 563 -4.51 24.59 -27.34
C GLN A 563 -4.27 26.07 -27.67
N ARG A 564 -3.01 26.51 -27.87
CA ARG A 564 -2.69 27.92 -28.21
C ARG A 564 -2.17 28.15 -29.64
N GLU A 565 -1.80 27.10 -30.36
CA GLU A 565 -1.27 27.21 -31.73
C GLU A 565 -2.30 26.76 -32.79
N GLU A 566 -3.39 27.52 -32.95
CA GLU A 566 -4.31 27.37 -34.10
C GLU A 566 -4.81 28.72 -34.66
N SER A 567 -3.89 29.59 -35.09
CA SER A 567 -4.19 30.68 -36.04
C SER A 567 -2.96 31.32 -36.71
N VAL A 568 -3.14 31.71 -37.98
CA VAL A 568 -2.22 32.48 -38.87
C VAL A 568 -1.12 31.67 -39.58
N GLU A 569 -0.93 31.96 -40.88
CA GLU A 569 -0.21 31.15 -41.88
C GLU A 569 1.12 31.78 -42.35
N ASP A 570 2.02 30.91 -42.83
CA ASP A 570 3.06 31.08 -43.87
C ASP A 570 3.94 32.36 -43.96
N ILE A 571 5.24 32.19 -43.67
CA ILE A 571 6.35 32.67 -44.53
C ILE A 571 7.46 31.59 -44.57
N GLU A 572 7.99 31.30 -45.77
CA GLU A 572 9.15 30.41 -45.98
C GLU A 572 10.50 31.12 -45.75
N ASP A 573 11.45 30.49 -45.06
CA ASP A 573 12.78 30.12 -45.60
C ASP A 573 13.46 29.10 -44.67
N GLY A 574 14.49 28.38 -45.15
CA GLY A 574 15.07 27.21 -44.48
C GLY A 574 16.52 27.37 -43.99
N ALA A 575 16.84 26.70 -42.87
CA ALA A 575 18.21 26.38 -42.46
C ALA A 575 18.26 24.99 -41.78
N GLN A 576 19.44 24.36 -41.82
CA GLN A 576 19.65 22.99 -41.34
C GLN A 576 20.09 22.95 -39.87
N GLN A 577 19.57 22.01 -39.09
CA GLN A 577 20.40 21.17 -38.21
C GLN A 577 19.65 19.90 -37.75
N GLU A 578 20.31 18.75 -37.86
CA GLU A 578 19.95 17.55 -37.10
C GLU A 578 20.59 17.66 -35.72
N GLU A 579 19.87 17.35 -34.64
CA GLU A 579 20.51 16.80 -33.45
C GLU A 579 19.64 15.75 -32.78
N VAL A 580 20.28 14.81 -32.08
CA VAL A 580 19.72 13.48 -31.79
C VAL A 580 19.39 13.32 -30.31
N LEU A 581 18.22 12.73 -30.03
CA LEU A 581 17.82 12.28 -28.70
C LEU A 581 18.84 11.29 -28.12
N ALA A 582 19.72 11.79 -27.24
CA ALA A 582 20.71 11.00 -26.53
C ALA A 582 20.75 11.37 -25.03
N GLU A 583 20.59 10.33 -24.22
CA GLU A 583 20.60 10.23 -22.75
C GLU A 583 21.34 11.30 -21.93
N THR A 584 20.85 11.54 -20.71
CA THR A 584 21.75 11.51 -19.55
C THR A 584 21.09 10.88 -18.32
N SER A 585 21.25 9.57 -18.14
CA SER A 585 21.03 8.96 -16.83
C SER A 585 22.13 9.42 -15.89
N LYS A 586 21.81 10.27 -14.89
CA LYS A 586 22.78 10.65 -13.86
C LYS A 586 23.19 9.40 -13.07
N GLN A 587 24.47 9.07 -13.19
CA GLN A 587 25.14 8.00 -12.46
C GLN A 587 25.99 8.67 -11.38
N ASP A 588 25.72 8.39 -10.10
CA ASP A 588 26.43 8.99 -8.97
C ASP A 588 27.85 8.41 -8.81
N ASP A 589 28.75 8.75 -9.73
CA ASP A 589 30.20 8.62 -9.54
C ASP A 589 30.70 9.84 -8.73
N LEU A 590 30.57 9.76 -7.41
CA LEU A 590 31.17 10.73 -6.47
C LEU A 590 32.70 10.60 -6.49
N THR A 591 33.37 11.43 -7.29
CA THR A 591 34.82 11.64 -7.21
C THR A 591 35.19 12.48 -6.00
N ASP A 592 36.31 12.13 -5.38
CA ASP A 592 36.82 12.72 -4.13
C ASP A 592 37.48 14.09 -4.40
N GLU A 593 36.78 15.19 -4.10
CA GLU A 593 37.37 16.54 -4.03
C GLU A 593 37.25 17.14 -2.63
N THR A 594 38.30 17.84 -2.23
CA THR A 594 38.60 18.21 -0.85
C THR A 594 37.68 19.30 -0.30
N ALA A 595 36.88 18.96 0.72
CA ALA A 595 36.27 19.93 1.64
C ALA A 595 37.06 19.97 2.96
N ALA A 596 37.21 21.16 3.56
CA ALA A 596 38.01 21.36 4.76
C ALA A 596 37.36 20.75 6.02
N SER A 597 38.19 20.35 6.99
CA SER A 597 37.74 19.72 8.23
C SER A 597 37.18 20.73 9.23
N GLU A 598 35.86 20.85 9.30
CA GLU A 598 35.20 21.31 10.53
C GLU A 598 35.39 20.27 11.65
N PRO A 599 35.47 20.68 12.93
CA PRO A 599 35.68 19.75 14.03
C PRO A 599 34.46 18.85 14.21
N ALA A 600 34.62 17.56 13.91
CA ALA A 600 33.55 16.59 14.05
C ALA A 600 33.08 16.49 15.51
N ILE A 601 31.84 16.91 15.76
CA ILE A 601 31.07 16.49 16.94
C ILE A 601 31.18 14.97 17.02
N PRO A 602 31.48 14.36 18.19
CA PRO A 602 31.64 12.92 18.32
C PRO A 602 30.31 12.21 18.03
N ARG A 603 30.14 11.79 16.77
CA ARG A 603 28.95 11.09 16.29
C ARG A 603 28.80 9.75 16.99
N GLY A 604 27.56 9.38 17.30
CA GLY A 604 27.25 8.19 18.08
C GLY A 604 27.64 6.86 17.41
N PRO A 605 27.46 5.74 18.13
CA PRO A 605 27.38 4.43 17.49
C PRO A 605 26.27 4.44 16.43
N LEU A 606 26.60 3.96 15.23
CA LEU A 606 25.66 3.76 14.12
C LEU A 606 26.12 2.54 13.34
N MET A 607 25.18 1.70 12.94
CA MET A 607 25.39 0.62 11.97
C MET A 607 24.51 0.84 10.75
N GLY A 608 25.02 0.42 9.60
CA GLY A 608 24.31 0.51 8.33
C GLY A 608 24.57 -0.72 7.48
N TRP A 609 23.53 -1.19 6.80
CA TRP A 609 23.57 -2.32 5.89
C TRP A 609 22.88 -1.98 4.56
N THR A 610 23.27 -2.68 3.51
CA THR A 610 22.47 -2.82 2.28
C THR A 610 21.98 -4.26 2.14
N LEU A 611 20.68 -4.45 1.96
CA LEU A 611 20.08 -5.73 1.57
C LEU A 611 19.85 -5.75 0.06
N THR A 612 20.22 -6.85 -0.59
CA THR A 612 19.95 -7.14 -2.00
C THR A 612 19.32 -8.53 -2.13
N VAL A 613 18.39 -8.69 -3.07
CA VAL A 613 17.64 -9.93 -3.32
C VAL A 613 17.66 -10.32 -4.79
N ARG A 614 17.49 -11.61 -5.08
CA ARG A 614 17.33 -12.16 -6.43
C ARG A 614 16.30 -13.29 -6.40
N SER A 615 15.18 -13.11 -7.10
CA SER A 615 14.11 -14.10 -7.19
C SER A 615 14.41 -15.20 -8.21
N LYS A 616 13.99 -16.42 -7.88
CA LYS A 616 14.21 -17.60 -8.70
C LYS A 616 13.00 -18.52 -8.62
N VAL A 617 12.35 -18.76 -9.75
CA VAL A 617 11.11 -19.55 -9.87
C VAL A 617 11.39 -20.74 -10.79
N ASN A 618 11.02 -21.95 -10.37
CA ASN A 618 11.21 -23.20 -11.12
C ASN A 618 12.66 -23.38 -11.65
N GLY A 619 13.64 -23.03 -10.81
CA GLY A 619 15.07 -23.06 -11.13
C GLY A 619 15.59 -21.92 -12.02
N GLY A 620 14.72 -21.13 -12.66
CA GLY A 620 15.09 -19.96 -13.47
C GLY A 620 15.12 -18.66 -12.68
N TYR A 621 16.09 -17.78 -12.95
CA TYR A 621 16.09 -16.44 -12.36
C TYR A 621 15.08 -15.54 -13.07
N VAL A 622 14.38 -14.72 -12.29
CA VAL A 622 13.35 -13.79 -12.75
C VAL A 622 13.53 -12.42 -12.08
N ASP A 623 13.09 -11.35 -12.75
CA ASP A 623 13.13 -9.99 -12.19
C ASP A 623 12.18 -9.83 -10.99
N ARG A 624 11.05 -10.56 -11.02
CA ARG A 624 10.07 -10.79 -9.94
C ARG A 624 9.28 -12.08 -10.29
N PRO A 625 8.58 -12.73 -9.35
CA PRO A 625 7.55 -13.70 -9.71
C PRO A 625 6.32 -12.99 -10.33
N GLU A 626 5.70 -13.59 -11.33
CA GLU A 626 4.44 -13.13 -11.93
C GLU A 626 3.58 -14.35 -12.25
N ARG A 627 2.30 -14.37 -11.83
CA ARG A 627 1.37 -15.52 -11.97
C ARG A 627 1.92 -16.79 -11.34
N LEU A 628 2.23 -16.71 -10.05
CA LEU A 628 2.73 -17.84 -9.29
C LEU A 628 1.58 -18.81 -8.98
N GLU A 629 1.71 -20.07 -9.39
CA GLU A 629 0.76 -21.14 -9.14
C GLU A 629 1.26 -22.10 -8.04
N GLN A 630 0.36 -22.87 -7.41
CA GLN A 630 0.69 -23.78 -6.30
C GLN A 630 1.71 -24.89 -6.65
N SER A 631 2.00 -25.10 -7.93
CA SER A 631 3.03 -26.03 -8.44
C SER A 631 4.43 -25.40 -8.61
N ASP A 632 4.59 -24.10 -8.41
CA ASP A 632 5.84 -23.39 -8.68
C ASP A 632 6.78 -23.34 -7.45
N GLU A 633 8.05 -23.72 -7.64
CA GLU A 633 9.11 -23.51 -6.63
C GLU A 633 9.63 -22.07 -6.74
N TRP A 634 9.14 -21.14 -5.90
CA TRP A 634 9.80 -19.83 -5.72
C TRP A 634 10.79 -19.86 -4.54
N LYS A 635 11.95 -19.21 -4.73
CA LYS A 635 12.88 -18.84 -3.66
C LYS A 635 13.61 -17.53 -3.92
N VAL A 636 14.19 -17.00 -2.85
CA VAL A 636 14.96 -15.75 -2.85
C VAL A 636 16.39 -16.02 -2.41
N GLU A 637 17.35 -15.72 -3.29
CA GLU A 637 18.76 -15.61 -2.93
C GLU A 637 19.00 -14.17 -2.42
N TYR A 638 19.55 -13.99 -1.21
CA TYR A 638 19.75 -12.65 -0.62
C TYR A 638 21.18 -12.44 -0.09
N HIS A 639 21.60 -11.17 -0.04
CA HIS A 639 22.89 -10.75 0.50
C HIS A 639 22.74 -9.44 1.30
N ILE A 640 23.19 -9.47 2.55
CA ILE A 640 23.29 -8.32 3.45
C ILE A 640 24.77 -7.90 3.52
N GLN A 641 25.07 -6.66 3.15
CA GLN A 641 26.42 -6.09 3.19
C GLN A 641 26.49 -4.94 4.21
N GLU A 642 27.50 -4.97 5.08
CA GLU A 642 27.77 -3.93 6.09
C GLU A 642 28.48 -2.70 5.46
N ILE A 643 28.05 -1.50 5.82
CA ILE A 643 28.66 -0.22 5.41
C ILE A 643 29.82 0.12 6.35
N ARG A 644 30.91 -0.66 6.28
CA ARG A 644 32.07 -0.62 7.19
C ARG A 644 32.73 0.76 7.38
N ASP A 645 32.68 1.64 6.37
CA ASP A 645 33.17 3.01 6.52
C ASP A 645 32.14 3.84 7.29
N LYS A 646 32.46 4.15 8.55
CA LYS A 646 31.62 4.96 9.44
C LYS A 646 31.32 6.36 8.88
N SER A 647 32.25 6.98 8.14
CA SER A 647 32.04 8.30 7.54
C SER A 647 30.96 8.24 6.46
N ARG A 648 31.10 7.30 5.51
CA ARG A 648 30.07 7.01 4.51
C ARG A 648 28.74 6.52 5.12
N CYS A 649 28.79 5.68 6.15
CA CYS A 649 27.58 5.19 6.83
C CYS A 649 26.76 6.35 7.40
N TRP A 650 27.40 7.25 8.15
CA TRP A 650 26.75 8.45 8.66
C TRP A 650 26.24 9.36 7.55
N LYS A 651 27.03 9.65 6.50
CA LYS A 651 26.58 10.48 5.36
C LYS A 651 25.33 9.91 4.67
N LEU A 652 25.24 8.59 4.51
CA LEU A 652 24.07 7.94 3.91
C LEU A 652 22.85 7.95 4.83
N TYR A 653 23.05 7.83 6.14
CA TYR A 653 21.99 7.93 7.16
C TYR A 653 21.45 9.36 7.28
N GLU A 654 22.32 10.37 7.30
CA GLU A 654 21.95 11.79 7.28
C GLU A 654 21.11 12.11 6.04
N ALA A 655 21.54 11.67 4.86
CA ALA A 655 20.79 11.85 3.62
C ALA A 655 19.44 11.08 3.62
N LEU A 656 19.33 9.94 4.30
CA LEU A 656 18.05 9.22 4.47
C LEU A 656 17.10 10.00 5.40
N ARG A 657 17.60 10.48 6.54
CA ARG A 657 16.82 11.32 7.45
C ARG A 657 16.37 12.61 6.78
N GLU A 658 17.21 13.21 5.94
CA GLU A 658 16.84 14.35 5.09
C GLU A 658 15.73 13.97 4.09
N ARG A 659 15.81 12.80 3.42
CA ARG A 659 14.71 12.32 2.55
C ARG A 659 13.40 12.10 3.31
N ARG A 660 13.43 11.53 4.52
CA ARG A 660 12.24 11.38 5.38
C ARG A 660 11.68 12.76 5.78
N ARG A 661 12.53 13.70 6.19
CA ARG A 661 12.12 15.10 6.49
C ARG A 661 11.54 15.82 5.27
N ASN A 662 12.16 15.68 4.09
CA ASN A 662 11.69 16.33 2.87
C ASN A 662 10.40 15.70 2.28
N LEU A 663 9.89 14.62 2.88
CA LEU A 663 8.61 14.00 2.56
C LEU A 663 7.54 14.21 3.66
N LEU A 664 7.94 14.13 4.94
CA LEU A 664 7.03 14.14 6.10
C LEU A 664 7.15 15.38 6.99
N GLY A 665 8.34 16.00 7.04
CA GLY A 665 8.71 17.10 7.95
C GLY A 665 8.96 18.44 7.24
N LEU A 666 8.22 18.71 6.15
CA LEU A 666 8.16 20.04 5.52
C LEU A 666 7.16 20.94 6.25
N ASP A 667 7.42 22.25 6.29
CA ASP A 667 6.54 23.19 6.97
C ASP A 667 5.24 23.51 6.18
N GLU A 668 4.29 24.18 6.85
CA GLU A 668 3.00 24.53 6.21
C GLU A 668 3.15 25.48 5.03
N GLU A 669 4.12 26.40 5.02
CA GLU A 669 4.31 27.26 3.88
C GLU A 669 4.95 26.51 2.70
N GLU A 670 5.91 25.62 2.94
CA GLU A 670 6.51 24.75 1.91
C GLU A 670 5.43 23.88 1.25
N VAL A 671 4.59 23.24 2.06
CA VAL A 671 3.46 22.42 1.58
C VAL A 671 2.40 23.28 0.90
N ASP A 672 2.00 24.43 1.45
CA ASP A 672 1.06 25.35 0.82
C ASP A 672 1.60 25.92 -0.50
N LYS A 673 2.92 26.20 -0.62
CA LYS A 673 3.58 26.63 -1.87
C LYS A 673 3.53 25.55 -2.94
N GLY A 674 3.81 24.29 -2.59
CA GLY A 674 3.79 23.15 -3.52
C GLY A 674 2.40 22.69 -3.99
N LEU A 675 1.32 23.12 -3.32
CA LEU A 675 -0.05 22.63 -3.57
C LEU A 675 -1.04 23.66 -4.14
N ARG A 676 -0.64 24.92 -4.35
CA ARG A 676 -1.57 26.06 -4.59
C ARG A 676 -2.63 25.77 -5.66
N ASN A 677 -2.18 25.48 -6.88
CA ASN A 677 -3.04 25.30 -8.04
C ASN A 677 -4.01 24.11 -7.87
N TYR A 678 -3.50 22.97 -7.38
CA TYR A 678 -4.29 21.77 -7.13
C TYR A 678 -5.31 21.96 -6.00
N ARG A 679 -4.93 22.66 -4.92
CA ARG A 679 -5.87 23.08 -3.86
C ARG A 679 -6.91 24.07 -4.38
N ASP A 680 -6.58 24.95 -5.32
CA ASP A 680 -7.55 25.83 -5.97
C ASP A 680 -8.55 25.06 -6.84
N ILE A 681 -8.11 24.04 -7.59
CA ILE A 681 -9.00 23.12 -8.33
C ILE A 681 -9.95 22.43 -7.34
N ILE A 682 -9.41 21.85 -6.27
CA ILE A 682 -10.18 21.22 -5.19
C ILE A 682 -11.17 22.19 -4.53
N GLN A 683 -10.77 23.42 -4.23
CA GLN A 683 -11.65 24.44 -3.67
C GLN A 683 -12.79 24.81 -4.63
N ARG A 684 -12.55 24.86 -5.96
CA ARG A 684 -13.62 25.07 -6.96
C ARG A 684 -14.64 23.92 -6.89
N TYR A 685 -14.18 22.67 -6.79
CA TYR A 685 -15.06 21.51 -6.59
C TYR A 685 -15.80 21.56 -5.25
N SER A 686 -15.15 21.90 -4.14
CA SER A 686 -15.80 21.99 -2.83
C SER A 686 -16.84 23.12 -2.76
N LYS A 687 -16.55 24.29 -3.35
CA LYS A 687 -17.50 25.41 -3.45
C LYS A 687 -18.70 25.05 -4.34
N ARG A 688 -18.48 24.30 -5.43
CA ARG A 688 -19.55 23.73 -6.28
C ARG A 688 -20.40 22.71 -5.53
N GLY A 689 -19.76 21.73 -4.87
CA GLY A 689 -20.42 20.64 -4.16
C GLY A 689 -21.29 21.15 -3.01
N ARG A 690 -20.80 22.08 -2.20
CA ARG A 690 -21.58 22.71 -1.11
C ARG A 690 -22.81 23.46 -1.66
N LYS A 691 -22.69 24.14 -2.81
CA LYS A 691 -23.83 24.78 -3.51
C LYS A 691 -24.80 23.77 -4.12
N TRP A 692 -24.32 22.62 -4.59
CA TRP A 692 -25.15 21.55 -5.13
C TRP A 692 -25.91 20.79 -4.04
N ARG A 693 -25.25 20.45 -2.91
CA ARG A 693 -25.85 19.73 -1.78
C ARG A 693 -26.93 20.56 -1.10
N ARG A 694 -26.70 21.85 -0.85
CA ARG A 694 -27.76 22.78 -0.37
C ARG A 694 -29.02 22.74 -1.23
N LYS A 695 -28.88 22.74 -2.56
CA LYS A 695 -30.01 22.57 -3.50
C LYS A 695 -30.65 21.18 -3.43
N GLN A 696 -29.92 20.13 -3.08
CA GLN A 696 -30.51 18.81 -2.85
C GLN A 696 -31.28 18.80 -1.53
N ASP A 697 -30.71 19.36 -0.46
CA ASP A 697 -31.37 19.49 0.85
C ASP A 697 -32.66 20.35 0.75
N GLU A 698 -32.66 21.40 -0.07
CA GLU A 698 -33.85 22.19 -0.43
C GLU A 698 -34.90 21.39 -1.21
N LEU A 699 -34.48 20.52 -2.13
CA LEU A 699 -35.38 19.66 -2.91
C LEU A 699 -35.92 18.47 -2.12
N ASP A 700 -35.16 17.95 -1.17
CA ASP A 700 -35.50 16.76 -0.37
C ASP A 700 -36.30 17.14 0.90
N ARG A 701 -36.25 18.41 1.33
CA ARG A 701 -37.13 18.98 2.36
C ARG A 701 -38.61 18.78 2.01
N GLY A 702 -39.35 18.12 2.90
CA GLY A 702 -40.79 17.86 2.72
C GLY A 702 -41.12 16.69 1.79
N LYS A 703 -40.14 15.87 1.41
CA LYS A 703 -40.38 14.53 0.86
C LYS A 703 -40.40 13.49 1.99
N ASP A 704 -41.16 12.41 1.79
CA ASP A 704 -41.05 11.22 2.61
C ASP A 704 -39.69 10.54 2.42
N VAL A 705 -39.03 10.18 3.52
CA VAL A 705 -37.75 9.46 3.49
C VAL A 705 -38.00 7.99 3.20
N GLN A 706 -37.54 7.50 2.06
CA GLN A 706 -37.73 6.11 1.62
C GLN A 706 -36.42 5.33 1.74
N VAL A 707 -36.49 4.16 2.39
CA VAL A 707 -35.39 3.18 2.47
C VAL A 707 -35.74 1.98 1.60
N TYR A 708 -34.76 1.46 0.86
CA TYR A 708 -34.91 0.33 -0.03
C TYR A 708 -35.33 -0.91 0.76
N ARG A 709 -36.48 -1.48 0.37
CA ARG A 709 -36.92 -2.82 0.77
C ARG A 709 -37.29 -3.57 -0.52
N PRO A 710 -36.95 -4.86 -0.65
CA PRO A 710 -37.50 -5.67 -1.74
C PRO A 710 -39.02 -5.75 -1.58
N LEU A 711 -39.73 -5.78 -2.71
CA LEU A 711 -41.19 -5.85 -2.76
C LEU A 711 -41.62 -6.96 -3.71
N GLY A 712 -42.46 -7.87 -3.23
CA GLY A 712 -43.05 -8.95 -4.03
C GLY A 712 -42.99 -10.31 -3.33
N PRO A 713 -43.33 -11.40 -4.03
CA PRO A 713 -43.31 -12.74 -3.47
C PRO A 713 -41.94 -13.07 -2.85
N GLY A 714 -41.93 -13.49 -1.58
CA GLY A 714 -40.71 -13.79 -0.84
C GLY A 714 -40.09 -12.61 -0.07
N SER A 715 -40.62 -11.38 -0.15
CA SER A 715 -40.22 -10.28 0.75
C SER A 715 -40.97 -10.29 2.10
N GLU A 716 -41.72 -11.35 2.39
CA GLU A 716 -42.68 -11.46 3.48
C GLU A 716 -42.05 -11.66 4.87
N ALA A 717 -40.76 -12.04 4.93
CA ALA A 717 -40.02 -12.32 6.16
C ALA A 717 -39.13 -11.15 6.63
N LEU A 718 -39.36 -9.93 6.15
CA LEU A 718 -38.59 -8.74 6.56
C LEU A 718 -39.40 -7.89 7.53
N ASP A 719 -38.90 -7.78 8.77
CA ASP A 719 -39.55 -6.99 9.81
C ASP A 719 -39.69 -5.50 9.42
N PRO A 720 -40.79 -4.86 9.82
CA PRO A 720 -40.99 -3.44 9.54
C PRO A 720 -40.08 -2.59 10.43
N ILE A 721 -38.98 -2.06 9.87
CA ILE A 721 -38.18 -1.00 10.53
C ILE A 721 -39.15 0.04 11.11
N PRO A 722 -39.06 0.40 12.40
CA PRO A 722 -39.96 1.37 13.03
C PRO A 722 -40.00 2.67 12.22
N LYS A 723 -41.16 3.31 12.21
CA LYS A 723 -41.32 4.60 11.53
C LYS A 723 -40.37 5.61 12.18
N VAL A 724 -39.48 6.19 11.39
CA VAL A 724 -38.67 7.34 11.80
C VAL A 724 -39.64 8.50 12.07
N GLU A 725 -39.94 8.78 13.34
CA GLU A 725 -40.66 10.00 13.69
C GLU A 725 -39.81 11.20 13.29
N GLN A 726 -40.38 12.11 12.49
CA GLN A 726 -39.76 13.40 12.18
C GLN A 726 -39.88 14.33 13.40
N LYS A 727 -39.02 14.11 14.39
CA LYS A 727 -38.67 15.08 15.42
C LYS A 727 -37.16 15.30 15.34
N ASP A 728 -36.82 16.56 15.09
CA ASP A 728 -35.49 17.16 15.13
C ASP A 728 -34.46 16.59 14.11
N ILE A 729 -34.28 17.34 13.01
CA ILE A 729 -33.34 17.12 11.88
C ILE A 729 -32.58 18.42 11.60
#